data_AF-A0A1C5QKK6-F1
#
_entry.id   AF-A0A1C5QKK6-F1
#
_cell.length_a   1.000
_cell.length_b   1.000
_cell.length_c   1.000
_cell.angle_alpha   90.00
_cell.angle_beta   90.00
_cell.angle_gamma   90.00
#
_symmetry.space_group_name_H-M   'P 1'
#
loop_
_entity.id
_entity.type
_entity.pdbx_description
1 polymer ?
#
loop_
_entity_poly.entity_id
_entity_poly.type
_entity_poly.pdbx_seq_one_letter_code
_entity_poly.pdbx_strand_id
1 'polypeptide(L)'
;MLNKIQQKHLKVICIFFLTFTLVFSMFKTVYADNVDVLNAPETVSVQTLENELKTATNETNTDRVEYVDVKGNPIENAPSKIDFGYIDEHKELSISGKNYEFISAQVKGKNCVYIGKYENTIYYSTDGKIGIKLEDEQNLIMKYQEYYNITVKENIPEGGVAGTITTKEGTLDTSKTVRVNAGDDLNITVTPAVVNKIRYKISSVESQNNSTINRSSGDEYGAAYTIQFQKDDVITIAYSSEGVYRVTINKTANDGTEYLNEEHSKDALNFTFTEKDLDADGAIRIPVIHTKRGYRLINMAINGTTLAETTDNHREIPTEEGIGHGITMDANCGNTSYLVTVVMEDSYTTKFGDEKNCSYAYSIKVKPRRGSWQDINLNLVPYAIGEQVLTAKLYTDGHRSGDGLDVAMWNPDTKKLDPIQDSDTVNMDSVGSGAETLHKRQVRIFFAKSKNGYSSPSGASKAFANEGSTGGKVIAETGKVAQLSATTMGKTGTLEIYDKIWQEAKNAAQAAGYTEYVAFAGEKTLNTDWEMYVVSFTTAGIDYYVHYKSGLEDNLAVSNIPDNQELYNNRPMHSYGNNPSTAKGGRKIGVSFTVGEGNEEPICSGYEFLGWKLQKKDGTLSNETYQNKDVFTVSLDNIEFADNMNLPFCSSNNRQGYQFVAQWKKIGSRNVIVNHYLKIPDGNEKLKKTTEGSITFAEDNETVTAISIPENDGTFPGYVFDKDDTRNELEKEVTNDDSTETIKLNLYYKPTTLTIKKSVEGYILDENKSYNFIIKATPPSNDSGKSLDSADIYIGQDKKITFTNNQATFALKKDESINLNCLPIKWTYTITESDPGSNFKVYYKLNDISKSEGKTVDCIMDNTGKMTVEFINTSTIAPPETGISSNEKEYLAMMIVGLVLCFVMLFYLKNVKRKKM
;
A
#
# COMPACT_ATOMS: atom_id res chain seq x y z
N MET A 1 -41.11 82.29 -21.84
CA MET A 1 -39.73 81.76 -21.96
C MET A 1 -39.22 81.55 -20.55
N LEU A 2 -39.53 80.42 -19.90
CA LEU A 2 -39.21 79.05 -20.33
C LEU A 2 -37.69 78.84 -20.31
N ASN A 3 -37.27 77.92 -19.44
CA ASN A 3 -36.17 77.00 -19.65
C ASN A 3 -34.86 77.58 -20.17
N LYS A 4 -33.91 77.76 -19.25
CA LYS A 4 -32.61 77.08 -19.26
C LYS A 4 -31.65 77.87 -18.37
N ILE A 5 -31.58 77.54 -17.08
CA ILE A 5 -30.38 77.55 -16.22
C ILE A 5 -30.68 76.77 -14.91
N GLN A 6 -31.70 75.89 -14.90
CA GLN A 6 -32.02 75.02 -13.75
C GLN A 6 -31.76 73.52 -13.99
N GLN A 7 -30.94 73.16 -15.00
CA GLN A 7 -30.69 71.74 -15.33
C GLN A 7 -29.24 71.26 -15.25
N LYS A 8 -28.26 72.11 -14.91
CA LYS A 8 -26.85 71.65 -14.80
C LYS A 8 -26.30 71.51 -13.38
N HIS A 9 -26.95 72.08 -12.37
CA HIS A 9 -26.52 71.92 -10.97
C HIS A 9 -27.38 70.95 -10.15
N LEU A 10 -28.53 70.50 -10.67
CA LEU A 10 -29.38 69.52 -9.98
C LEU A 10 -28.94 68.06 -10.22
N LYS A 11 -28.22 67.76 -11.32
CA LYS A 11 -27.70 66.40 -11.60
C LYS A 11 -26.43 66.03 -10.84
N VAL A 12 -25.65 67.00 -10.36
CA VAL A 12 -24.43 66.71 -9.56
C VAL A 12 -24.77 66.56 -8.07
N ILE A 13 -25.76 67.31 -7.57
CA ILE A 13 -26.22 67.21 -6.18
C ILE A 13 -27.02 65.92 -5.97
N CYS A 14 -27.81 65.45 -6.94
CA CYS A 14 -28.52 64.19 -6.82
C CYS A 14 -27.63 62.93 -6.96
N ILE A 15 -26.48 63.01 -7.65
CA ILE A 15 -25.52 61.89 -7.71
C ILE A 15 -24.69 61.82 -6.42
N PHE A 16 -24.36 62.96 -5.80
CA PHE A 16 -23.71 62.98 -4.48
C PHE A 16 -24.62 62.48 -3.35
N PHE A 17 -25.93 62.76 -3.40
CA PHE A 17 -26.87 62.29 -2.40
C PHE A 17 -27.26 60.80 -2.56
N LEU A 18 -27.25 60.25 -3.78
CA LEU A 18 -27.49 58.81 -3.98
C LEU A 18 -26.28 57.92 -3.63
N THR A 19 -25.04 58.41 -3.74
CA THR A 19 -23.86 57.67 -3.26
C THR A 19 -23.68 57.76 -1.75
N PHE A 20 -24.19 58.82 -1.10
CA PHE A 20 -24.07 58.98 0.35
C PHE A 20 -25.13 58.17 1.14
N THR A 21 -26.28 57.87 0.56
CA THR A 21 -27.31 57.02 1.22
C THR A 21 -27.12 55.52 0.98
N LEU A 22 -26.43 55.09 -0.09
CA LEU A 22 -26.11 53.67 -0.33
C LEU A 22 -24.87 53.18 0.46
N VAL A 23 -24.04 54.09 0.97
CA VAL A 23 -22.91 53.75 1.85
C VAL A 23 -23.31 53.78 3.34
N PHE A 24 -24.35 54.54 3.71
CA PHE A 24 -24.88 54.58 5.09
C PHE A 24 -25.89 53.47 5.42
N SER A 25 -26.36 52.70 4.43
CA SER A 25 -27.16 51.48 4.68
C SER A 25 -26.34 50.18 4.75
N MET A 26 -25.00 50.26 4.60
CA MET A 26 -24.10 49.13 4.89
C MET A 26 -23.32 49.27 6.20
N PHE A 27 -23.54 50.36 6.96
CA PHE A 27 -22.92 50.59 8.27
C PHE A 27 -23.94 50.60 9.43
N LYS A 28 -25.01 49.82 9.28
CA LYS A 28 -25.98 49.58 10.37
C LYS A 28 -26.36 48.12 10.51
N THR A 29 -25.32 47.29 10.57
CA THR A 29 -25.26 45.98 11.22
C THR A 29 -23.79 45.78 11.54
N VAL A 30 -23.46 45.24 12.71
CA VAL A 30 -22.10 45.17 13.30
C VAL A 30 -21.65 46.48 13.96
N TYR A 31 -22.19 46.77 15.14
CA TYR A 31 -21.46 47.28 16.32
C TYR A 31 -22.47 47.57 17.45
N ALA A 32 -23.01 46.50 18.00
CA ALA A 32 -23.57 46.43 19.34
C ALA A 32 -23.52 44.94 19.69
N ASP A 33 -22.36 44.52 20.22
CA ASP A 33 -22.12 43.35 21.07
C ASP A 33 -20.61 43.05 21.07
N ASN A 34 -19.81 43.96 21.62
CA ASN A 34 -18.50 43.60 22.15
C ASN A 34 -18.64 43.54 23.67
N VAL A 35 -19.29 42.48 24.13
CA VAL A 35 -18.81 41.80 25.33
C VAL A 35 -17.48 41.16 24.90
N ASP A 36 -16.42 41.37 25.67
CA ASP A 36 -15.17 40.60 25.49
C ASP A 36 -15.51 39.12 25.51
N VAL A 37 -15.67 38.51 24.33
CA VAL A 37 -15.53 37.07 24.19
C VAL A 37 -14.03 36.85 24.23
N LEU A 38 -13.56 36.39 25.39
CA LEU A 38 -12.22 35.83 25.53
C LEU A 38 -12.09 34.75 24.46
N ASN A 39 -11.40 35.03 23.35
CA ASN A 39 -11.14 34.01 22.34
C ASN A 39 -10.23 32.97 23.02
N ALA A 40 -10.80 31.80 23.31
CA ALA A 40 -10.06 30.68 23.86
C ALA A 40 -8.84 30.40 22.95
N PRO A 41 -7.67 30.07 23.52
CA PRO A 41 -6.44 29.94 22.76
C PRO A 41 -6.53 28.81 21.72
N GLU A 42 -5.93 28.97 20.54
CA GLU A 42 -5.95 27.90 19.51
C GLU A 42 -5.23 26.62 19.94
N THR A 43 -4.31 26.74 20.91
CA THR A 43 -3.59 25.63 21.52
C THR A 43 -3.44 25.83 23.03
N VAL A 44 -3.46 24.75 23.78
CA VAL A 44 -3.29 24.75 25.25
C VAL A 44 -2.44 23.54 25.67
N SER A 45 -1.70 23.62 26.77
CA SER A 45 -0.94 22.45 27.24
C SER A 45 -1.87 21.38 27.82
N VAL A 46 -1.59 20.10 27.59
CA VAL A 46 -2.36 18.98 28.18
C VAL A 46 -2.29 19.02 29.71
N GLN A 47 -1.16 19.46 30.29
CA GLN A 47 -1.06 19.66 31.74
C GLN A 47 -2.07 20.69 32.28
N THR A 48 -2.35 21.75 31.50
CA THR A 48 -3.40 22.72 31.85
C THR A 48 -4.77 22.06 31.82
N LEU A 49 -5.08 21.29 30.76
CA LEU A 49 -6.34 20.56 30.62
C LEU A 49 -6.56 19.56 31.76
N GLU A 50 -5.52 18.81 32.15
CA GLU A 50 -5.58 17.88 33.28
C GLU A 50 -5.83 18.58 34.61
N ASN A 51 -5.18 19.73 34.84
CA ASN A 51 -5.39 20.51 36.06
C ASN A 51 -6.81 21.04 36.15
N GLU A 52 -7.36 21.48 35.02
CA GLU A 52 -8.72 21.97 34.93
C GLU A 52 -9.73 20.86 35.17
N LEU A 53 -9.53 19.68 34.57
CA LEU A 53 -10.34 18.48 34.81
C LEU A 53 -10.33 18.07 36.30
N LYS A 54 -9.19 18.17 36.99
CA LYS A 54 -9.10 17.89 38.44
C LYS A 54 -9.89 18.86 39.31
N THR A 55 -10.07 20.10 38.85
CA THR A 55 -10.80 21.16 39.57
C THR A 55 -12.23 21.38 39.07
N ALA A 56 -12.63 20.65 38.02
CA ALA A 56 -13.92 20.81 37.37
C ALA A 56 -15.06 20.37 38.30
N THR A 57 -16.00 21.29 38.57
CA THR A 57 -17.24 21.00 39.31
C THR A 57 -18.42 20.68 38.38
N ASN A 58 -18.25 20.86 37.05
CA ASN A 58 -19.26 20.67 36.00
C ASN A 58 -18.66 19.89 34.78
N GLU A 59 -19.51 19.44 33.85
CA GLU A 59 -19.23 18.69 32.60
C GLU A 59 -17.81 18.10 32.42
N THR A 60 -17.68 16.82 32.72
CA THR A 60 -16.43 16.03 32.57
C THR A 60 -16.39 15.17 31.32
N ASN A 61 -17.34 15.38 30.39
CA ASN A 61 -17.47 14.65 29.13
C ASN A 61 -17.89 15.55 27.98
N THR A 62 -17.79 15.02 26.78
CA THR A 62 -18.30 15.63 25.55
C THR A 62 -19.10 14.63 24.72
N ASP A 63 -20.10 15.14 24.00
CA ASP A 63 -20.85 14.44 22.95
C ASP A 63 -20.20 14.54 21.56
N ARG A 64 -19.04 15.20 21.46
CA ARG A 64 -18.29 15.38 20.21
C ARG A 64 -17.42 14.16 19.87
N VAL A 65 -18.05 13.00 19.86
CA VAL A 65 -17.44 11.70 19.62
C VAL A 65 -18.35 10.84 18.74
N GLU A 66 -17.74 10.09 17.82
CA GLU A 66 -18.42 9.12 16.98
C GLU A 66 -17.71 7.77 17.09
N TYR A 67 -18.48 6.72 17.33
CA TYR A 67 -17.99 5.34 17.38
C TYR A 67 -18.33 4.65 16.08
N VAL A 68 -17.31 4.19 15.34
CA VAL A 68 -17.46 3.64 13.99
C VAL A 68 -16.78 2.29 13.83
N ASP A 69 -17.28 1.47 12.91
CA ASP A 69 -16.63 0.23 12.49
C ASP A 69 -15.42 0.49 11.58
N VAL A 70 -14.72 -0.57 11.19
CA VAL A 70 -13.57 -0.47 10.27
C VAL A 70 -13.90 0.10 8.88
N LYS A 71 -15.18 0.07 8.48
CA LYS A 71 -15.70 0.63 7.22
C LYS A 71 -16.17 2.09 7.39
N GLY A 72 -16.17 2.62 8.61
CA GLY A 72 -16.62 3.97 8.93
C GLY A 72 -18.13 4.10 9.18
N ASN A 73 -18.86 2.99 9.34
CA ASN A 73 -20.27 3.05 9.69
C ASN A 73 -20.46 3.26 11.21
N PRO A 74 -21.46 4.03 11.64
CA PRO A 74 -21.78 4.19 13.07
C PRO A 74 -22.10 2.86 13.77
N ILE A 75 -21.56 2.66 14.96
CA ILE A 75 -21.85 1.50 15.80
C ILE A 75 -23.14 1.76 16.59
N GLU A 76 -24.16 0.93 16.37
CA GLU A 76 -25.44 1.03 17.06
C GLU A 76 -25.28 0.76 18.58
N ASN A 77 -25.96 1.56 19.40
CA ASN A 77 -25.91 1.51 20.88
C ASN A 77 -24.54 1.80 21.52
N ALA A 78 -23.59 2.36 20.77
CA ALA A 78 -22.37 2.91 21.35
C ALA A 78 -22.67 4.13 22.26
N PRO A 79 -21.79 4.47 23.21
CA PRO A 79 -21.93 5.67 24.04
C PRO A 79 -22.11 6.93 23.19
N SER A 80 -23.01 7.83 23.60
CA SER A 80 -23.18 9.14 22.95
C SER A 80 -22.24 10.22 23.50
N LYS A 81 -21.45 9.89 24.53
CA LYS A 81 -20.49 10.78 25.17
C LYS A 81 -19.23 10.03 25.55
N ILE A 82 -18.10 10.74 25.57
CA ILE A 82 -16.81 10.26 26.08
C ILE A 82 -16.33 11.20 27.20
N ASP A 83 -15.78 10.63 28.27
CA ASP A 83 -15.17 11.42 29.33
C ASP A 83 -13.86 12.06 28.85
N PHE A 84 -13.51 13.21 29.41
CA PHE A 84 -12.23 13.86 29.14
C PHE A 84 -11.08 13.11 29.81
N GLY A 85 -9.96 12.95 29.11
CA GLY A 85 -8.82 12.19 29.57
C GLY A 85 -7.96 11.62 28.46
N TYR A 86 -7.09 10.68 28.82
CA TYR A 86 -6.29 9.92 27.87
C TYR A 86 -7.17 8.90 27.16
N ILE A 87 -7.03 8.78 25.85
CA ILE A 87 -7.78 7.81 25.04
C ILE A 87 -7.51 6.37 25.48
N ASP A 88 -6.33 6.11 26.05
CA ASP A 88 -5.96 4.78 26.56
C ASP A 88 -6.93 4.26 27.64
N GLU A 89 -7.58 5.17 28.38
CA GLU A 89 -8.57 4.86 29.42
C GLU A 89 -9.97 4.58 28.84
N HIS A 90 -10.17 4.79 27.53
CA HIS A 90 -11.46 4.71 26.84
C HIS A 90 -11.48 3.69 25.69
N LYS A 91 -10.50 2.79 25.64
CA LYS A 91 -10.40 1.77 24.59
C LYS A 91 -11.45 0.68 24.69
N GLU A 92 -11.99 0.41 25.87
CA GLU A 92 -12.99 -0.66 26.03
C GLU A 92 -14.37 -0.18 25.56
N LEU A 93 -14.94 -0.87 24.57
CA LEU A 93 -16.32 -0.66 24.12
C LEU A 93 -17.17 -1.87 24.48
N SER A 94 -18.01 -1.71 25.51
CA SER A 94 -18.90 -2.77 25.99
C SER A 94 -20.32 -2.56 25.45
N ILE A 95 -20.72 -3.41 24.51
CA ILE A 95 -22.08 -3.45 23.95
C ILE A 95 -22.61 -4.87 24.18
N SER A 96 -23.81 -4.99 24.75
CA SER A 96 -24.36 -6.29 25.14
C SER A 96 -24.41 -7.28 23.96
N GLY A 97 -23.79 -8.45 24.13
CA GLY A 97 -23.80 -9.53 23.14
C GLY A 97 -22.89 -9.31 21.93
N LYS A 98 -22.03 -8.30 21.95
CA LYS A 98 -21.03 -8.04 20.90
C LYS A 98 -19.65 -7.84 21.51
N ASN A 99 -18.62 -8.22 20.76
CA ASN A 99 -17.24 -8.00 21.15
C ASN A 99 -16.59 -7.02 20.17
N TYR A 100 -15.86 -6.04 20.68
CA TYR A 100 -15.16 -5.04 19.88
C TYR A 100 -13.70 -4.94 20.31
N GLU A 101 -12.81 -4.80 19.33
CA GLU A 101 -11.41 -4.42 19.55
C GLU A 101 -11.20 -2.98 19.11
N PHE A 102 -10.52 -2.20 19.95
CA PHE A 102 -10.11 -0.85 19.60
C PHE A 102 -9.04 -0.85 18.52
N ILE A 103 -9.26 -0.07 17.45
CA ILE A 103 -8.32 0.07 16.35
C ILE A 103 -7.58 1.41 16.43
N SER A 104 -8.33 2.52 16.55
CA SER A 104 -7.73 3.86 16.56
C SER A 104 -8.69 4.92 17.09
N ALA A 105 -8.15 6.06 17.49
CA ALA A 105 -8.89 7.27 17.80
C ALA A 105 -8.32 8.43 16.98
N GLN A 106 -9.15 9.14 16.24
CA GLN A 106 -8.68 10.15 15.29
C GLN A 106 -9.56 11.40 15.26
N VAL A 107 -8.94 12.55 15.03
CA VAL A 107 -9.62 13.81 14.67
C VAL A 107 -9.02 14.28 13.35
N LYS A 108 -9.86 14.48 12.33
CA LYS A 108 -9.42 14.83 10.96
C LYS A 108 -8.31 13.90 10.42
N GLY A 109 -8.44 12.59 10.67
CA GLY A 109 -7.47 11.58 10.23
C GLY A 109 -6.13 11.57 10.99
N LYS A 110 -5.95 12.43 12.01
CA LYS A 110 -4.77 12.45 12.88
C LYS A 110 -5.05 11.69 14.17
N ASN A 111 -4.08 10.89 14.63
CA ASN A 111 -4.20 10.12 15.87
C ASN A 111 -4.43 11.05 17.07
N CYS A 112 -5.44 10.75 17.87
CA CYS A 112 -5.75 11.43 19.12
C CYS A 112 -5.32 10.54 20.30
N VAL A 113 -4.61 11.12 21.26
CA VAL A 113 -4.16 10.44 22.48
C VAL A 113 -4.75 11.03 23.75
N TYR A 114 -5.30 12.26 23.69
CA TYR A 114 -5.96 12.93 24.82
C TYR A 114 -7.07 13.86 24.31
N ILE A 115 -8.20 13.91 25.01
CA ILE A 115 -9.29 14.86 24.77
C ILE A 115 -9.64 15.59 26.08
N GLY A 116 -9.77 16.92 26.04
CA GLY A 116 -10.01 17.73 27.22
C GLY A 116 -10.77 19.01 26.93
N LYS A 117 -11.10 19.75 27.99
CA LYS A 117 -11.82 21.03 27.91
C LYS A 117 -11.06 22.10 28.67
N TYR A 118 -10.90 23.26 28.03
CA TYR A 118 -10.44 24.50 28.67
C TYR A 118 -11.51 25.56 28.56
N GLU A 119 -11.95 26.09 29.70
CA GLU A 119 -13.13 26.95 29.83
C GLU A 119 -14.37 26.31 29.16
N ASN A 120 -14.79 26.81 27.99
CA ASN A 120 -15.92 26.29 27.21
C ASN A 120 -15.50 25.66 25.87
N THR A 121 -14.20 25.47 25.63
CA THR A 121 -13.67 24.96 24.36
C THR A 121 -13.06 23.58 24.53
N ILE A 122 -13.31 22.68 23.58
CA ILE A 122 -12.77 21.31 23.59
C ILE A 122 -11.46 21.27 22.80
N TYR A 123 -10.50 20.51 23.29
CA TYR A 123 -9.18 20.33 22.72
C TYR A 123 -8.87 18.84 22.58
N TYR A 124 -8.14 18.49 21.53
CA TYR A 124 -7.59 17.15 21.32
C TYR A 124 -6.06 17.23 21.18
N SER A 125 -5.34 16.22 21.62
CA SER A 125 -3.88 16.15 21.49
C SER A 125 -3.46 14.93 20.70
N THR A 126 -2.46 15.09 19.85
CA THR A 126 -1.84 13.98 19.10
C THR A 126 -0.56 13.45 19.76
N ASP A 127 0.04 14.23 20.66
CA ASP A 127 1.33 13.94 21.31
C ASP A 127 1.25 13.82 22.84
N GLY A 128 0.07 14.07 23.42
CA GLY A 128 -0.16 14.05 24.86
C GLY A 128 0.44 15.25 25.60
N LYS A 129 0.93 16.26 24.88
CA LYS A 129 1.60 17.45 25.46
C LYS A 129 0.88 18.73 25.10
N ILE A 130 0.48 18.89 23.84
CA ILE A 130 -0.20 20.09 23.33
C ILE A 130 -1.59 19.69 22.84
N GLY A 131 -2.61 20.32 23.41
CA GLY A 131 -3.99 20.28 22.95
C GLY A 131 -4.23 21.31 21.86
N ILE A 132 -4.88 20.89 20.78
CA ILE A 132 -5.31 21.67 19.62
C ILE A 132 -6.81 21.82 19.71
N LYS A 133 -7.31 23.03 19.47
CA LYS A 133 -8.75 23.32 19.50
C LYS A 133 -9.53 22.42 18.53
N LEU A 134 -10.62 21.84 19.02
CA LEU A 134 -11.55 21.03 18.25
C LEU A 134 -12.64 21.95 17.66
N GLU A 135 -12.54 22.29 16.37
CA GLU A 135 -13.49 23.20 15.69
C GLU A 135 -14.90 22.63 15.63
N ASP A 136 -15.95 23.42 15.82
CA ASP A 136 -17.36 23.00 16.06
C ASP A 136 -17.90 21.81 15.25
N GLU A 137 -17.51 21.66 13.97
CA GLU A 137 -17.97 20.55 13.10
C GLU A 137 -17.14 19.26 13.20
N GLN A 138 -16.07 19.25 13.99
CA GLN A 138 -15.18 18.08 14.15
C GLN A 138 -15.64 17.17 15.28
N ASN A 139 -15.53 15.86 15.07
CA ASN A 139 -15.73 14.86 16.11
C ASN A 139 -14.47 14.02 16.30
N LEU A 140 -14.29 13.52 17.52
CA LEU A 140 -13.37 12.42 17.80
C LEU A 140 -13.95 11.13 17.23
N ILE A 141 -13.27 10.51 16.27
CA ILE A 141 -13.67 9.24 15.66
C ILE A 141 -12.97 8.10 16.39
N MET A 142 -13.72 7.29 17.13
CA MET A 142 -13.25 6.07 17.78
C MET A 142 -13.58 4.87 16.88
N LYS A 143 -12.57 4.22 16.31
CA LYS A 143 -12.73 3.12 15.36
C LYS A 143 -12.52 1.76 16.04
N TYR A 144 -13.43 0.82 15.77
CA TYR A 144 -13.41 -0.53 16.34
C TYR A 144 -13.62 -1.62 15.29
N GLN A 145 -13.14 -2.83 15.60
CA GLN A 145 -13.40 -4.06 14.87
C GLN A 145 -14.31 -4.98 15.70
N GLU A 146 -15.53 -5.25 15.21
CA GLU A 146 -16.39 -6.28 15.79
C GLU A 146 -15.76 -7.66 15.57
N TYR A 147 -15.81 -8.55 16.55
CA TYR A 147 -15.33 -9.92 16.42
C TYR A 147 -16.21 -10.93 17.16
N TYR A 148 -16.09 -12.20 16.76
CA TYR A 148 -16.81 -13.33 17.31
C TYR A 148 -15.86 -14.33 17.94
N ASN A 149 -16.21 -14.79 19.14
CA ASN A 149 -15.52 -15.87 19.83
C ASN A 149 -16.15 -17.21 19.43
N ILE A 150 -15.39 -18.01 18.69
CA ILE A 150 -15.83 -19.29 18.14
C ILE A 150 -15.18 -20.43 18.91
N THR A 151 -15.99 -21.35 19.42
CA THR A 151 -15.49 -22.59 20.02
C THR A 151 -15.69 -23.74 19.04
N VAL A 152 -14.64 -24.50 18.73
CA VAL A 152 -14.75 -25.72 17.93
C VAL A 152 -14.68 -26.93 18.84
N LYS A 153 -15.71 -27.78 18.80
CA LYS A 153 -15.81 -29.02 19.57
C LYS A 153 -15.83 -30.22 18.64
N GLU A 154 -15.33 -31.33 19.15
CA GLU A 154 -15.35 -32.62 18.45
C GLU A 154 -16.15 -33.64 19.26
N ASN A 155 -17.10 -34.30 18.61
CA ASN A 155 -17.81 -35.45 19.17
C ASN A 155 -17.17 -36.73 18.62
N ILE A 156 -16.34 -37.35 19.47
CA ILE A 156 -15.46 -38.47 19.11
C ILE A 156 -16.12 -39.78 19.56
N PRO A 157 -16.09 -40.85 18.75
CA PRO A 157 -16.53 -42.19 19.16
C PRO A 157 -15.85 -42.70 20.44
N GLU A 158 -16.54 -43.55 21.22
CA GLU A 158 -16.03 -44.08 22.50
C GLU A 158 -14.66 -44.78 22.33
N GLY A 159 -13.69 -44.38 23.16
CA GLY A 159 -12.31 -44.88 23.09
C GLY A 159 -11.50 -44.38 21.90
N GLY A 160 -12.04 -43.44 21.12
CA GLY A 160 -11.40 -42.84 19.96
C GLY A 160 -10.49 -41.65 20.28
N VAL A 161 -9.80 -41.17 19.25
CA VAL A 161 -8.97 -39.96 19.28
C VAL A 161 -9.52 -38.99 18.24
N ALA A 162 -9.46 -37.69 18.54
CA ALA A 162 -9.80 -36.63 17.61
C ALA A 162 -8.93 -36.70 16.35
N GLY A 163 -9.48 -36.21 15.25
CA GLY A 163 -8.72 -35.99 14.02
C GLY A 163 -7.74 -34.82 14.15
N THR A 164 -7.32 -34.29 13.01
CA THR A 164 -6.62 -33.01 12.95
C THR A 164 -7.53 -31.99 12.30
N ILE A 165 -7.71 -30.84 12.96
CA ILE A 165 -8.36 -29.67 12.39
C ILE A 165 -7.28 -28.64 12.16
N THR A 166 -7.19 -28.10 10.94
CA THR A 166 -6.18 -27.11 10.57
C THR A 166 -6.85 -25.86 10.01
N THR A 167 -6.23 -24.71 10.28
CA THR A 167 -6.50 -23.42 9.63
C THR A 167 -5.27 -23.03 8.80
N LYS A 168 -5.31 -21.87 8.14
CA LYS A 168 -4.14 -21.31 7.45
C LYS A 168 -2.94 -21.10 8.38
N GLU A 169 -3.17 -20.90 9.67
CA GLU A 169 -2.14 -20.61 10.67
C GLU A 169 -1.55 -21.88 11.29
N GLY A 170 -2.08 -23.06 10.97
CA GLY A 170 -1.61 -24.36 11.46
C GLY A 170 -2.72 -25.18 12.10
N THR A 171 -2.34 -26.10 13.00
CA THR A 171 -3.31 -26.94 13.71
C THR A 171 -4.12 -26.12 14.71
N LEU A 172 -5.44 -26.27 14.65
CA LEU A 172 -6.38 -25.60 15.53
C LEU A 172 -6.42 -26.27 16.90
N ASP A 173 -6.20 -25.48 17.96
CA ASP A 173 -6.34 -25.93 19.34
C ASP A 173 -7.82 -25.82 19.78
N THR A 174 -8.54 -26.94 19.73
CA THR A 174 -9.96 -27.02 20.09
C THR A 174 -10.27 -26.76 21.57
N SER A 175 -9.24 -26.64 22.43
CA SER A 175 -9.41 -26.24 23.82
C SER A 175 -9.56 -24.73 24.02
N LYS A 176 -9.30 -23.93 22.97
CA LYS A 176 -9.34 -22.46 23.01
C LYS A 176 -10.42 -21.90 22.10
N THR A 177 -10.83 -20.68 22.41
CA THR A 177 -11.68 -19.88 21.54
C THR A 177 -10.86 -19.31 20.39
N VAL A 178 -11.38 -19.43 19.18
CA VAL A 178 -10.85 -18.80 17.98
C VAL A 178 -11.55 -17.45 17.82
N ARG A 179 -10.77 -16.39 17.65
CA ARG A 179 -11.31 -15.07 17.32
C ARG A 179 -11.46 -14.95 15.81
N VAL A 180 -12.66 -14.58 15.35
CA VAL A 180 -12.96 -14.30 13.94
C VAL A 180 -13.53 -12.89 13.84
N ASN A 181 -12.94 -12.03 13.02
CA ASN A 181 -13.47 -10.67 12.84
C ASN A 181 -14.81 -10.72 12.07
N ALA A 182 -15.73 -9.81 12.40
CA ALA A 182 -17.01 -9.73 11.72
C ALA A 182 -16.81 -9.44 10.23
N GLY A 183 -17.38 -10.31 9.38
CA GLY A 183 -17.22 -10.25 7.92
C GLY A 183 -16.13 -11.18 7.37
N ASP A 184 -15.27 -11.74 8.23
CA ASP A 184 -14.31 -12.76 7.84
C ASP A 184 -14.89 -14.18 8.00
N ASP A 185 -14.43 -15.10 7.15
CA ASP A 185 -14.81 -16.51 7.20
C ASP A 185 -13.76 -17.34 7.96
N LEU A 186 -14.20 -18.27 8.81
CA LEU A 186 -13.31 -19.31 9.34
C LEU A 186 -13.21 -20.45 8.33
N ASN A 187 -12.01 -20.66 7.82
CA ASN A 187 -11.70 -21.78 6.94
C ASN A 187 -10.95 -22.85 7.72
N ILE A 188 -11.58 -24.02 7.86
CA ILE A 188 -10.99 -25.19 8.53
C ILE A 188 -10.87 -26.36 7.56
N THR A 189 -9.81 -27.15 7.71
CA THR A 189 -9.70 -28.47 7.09
C THR A 189 -9.73 -29.53 8.18
N VAL A 190 -10.71 -30.42 8.09
CA VAL A 190 -10.95 -31.50 9.05
C VAL A 190 -10.46 -32.80 8.44
N THR A 191 -9.52 -33.46 9.11
CA THR A 191 -9.02 -34.80 8.77
C THR A 191 -9.33 -35.75 9.91
N PRO A 192 -10.33 -36.64 9.78
CA PRO A 192 -10.66 -37.63 10.81
C PRO A 192 -9.47 -38.53 11.15
N ALA A 193 -9.43 -39.00 12.40
CA ALA A 193 -8.39 -39.93 12.84
C ALA A 193 -8.59 -41.34 12.27
N VAL A 194 -7.48 -42.08 12.22
CA VAL A 194 -7.47 -43.54 12.07
C VAL A 194 -6.90 -44.12 13.36
N VAL A 195 -7.74 -44.80 14.15
CA VAL A 195 -7.36 -45.31 15.48
C VAL A 195 -7.67 -46.80 15.54
N ASN A 196 -6.72 -47.60 16.03
CA ASN A 196 -6.89 -49.06 16.15
C ASN A 196 -7.39 -49.73 14.87
N LYS A 197 -6.87 -49.30 13.70
CA LYS A 197 -7.29 -49.79 12.38
C LYS A 197 -8.75 -49.49 12.02
N ILE A 198 -9.37 -48.51 12.68
CA ILE A 198 -10.71 -48.00 12.37
C ILE A 198 -10.53 -46.59 11.81
N ARG A 199 -10.95 -46.40 10.56
CA ARG A 199 -11.02 -45.09 9.91
C ARG A 199 -12.32 -44.42 10.33
N TYR A 200 -12.26 -43.18 10.78
CA TYR A 200 -13.46 -42.40 11.08
C TYR A 200 -13.94 -41.64 9.85
N LYS A 201 -15.25 -41.37 9.80
CA LYS A 201 -15.87 -40.47 8.81
C LYS A 201 -16.60 -39.33 9.52
N ILE A 202 -16.55 -38.13 8.94
CA ILE A 202 -17.30 -36.96 9.37
C ILE A 202 -18.79 -37.26 9.15
N SER A 203 -19.56 -37.31 10.24
CA SER A 203 -21.01 -37.54 10.17
C SER A 203 -21.79 -36.23 10.05
N SER A 204 -21.31 -35.17 10.71
CA SER A 204 -21.89 -33.83 10.58
C SER A 204 -20.92 -32.74 11.04
N VAL A 205 -21.17 -31.51 10.55
CA VAL A 205 -20.58 -30.28 11.06
C VAL A 205 -21.74 -29.34 11.33
N GLU A 206 -21.99 -29.06 12.60
CA GLU A 206 -23.18 -28.37 13.07
C GLU A 206 -22.81 -27.10 13.83
N SER A 207 -23.64 -26.07 13.69
CA SER A 207 -23.53 -24.81 14.42
C SER A 207 -24.62 -24.72 15.48
N GLN A 208 -24.25 -24.27 16.68
CA GLN A 208 -25.21 -24.02 17.75
C GLN A 208 -26.10 -22.79 17.48
N ASN A 209 -25.56 -21.76 16.83
CA ASN A 209 -26.23 -20.49 16.55
C ASN A 209 -26.59 -20.29 15.07
N ASN A 210 -26.71 -21.36 14.29
CA ASN A 210 -27.09 -21.37 12.87
C ASN A 210 -26.16 -20.56 11.95
N SER A 211 -24.85 -20.58 12.22
CA SER A 211 -23.81 -20.12 11.29
C SER A 211 -23.88 -20.90 9.97
N THR A 212 -23.56 -20.22 8.88
CA THR A 212 -23.60 -20.84 7.55
C THR A 212 -22.34 -21.66 7.35
N ILE A 213 -22.49 -22.97 7.13
CA ILE A 213 -21.38 -23.91 6.95
C ILE A 213 -21.45 -24.47 5.53
N ASN A 214 -20.40 -24.23 4.74
CA ASN A 214 -20.26 -24.76 3.39
C ASN A 214 -19.06 -25.68 3.31
N ARG A 215 -19.23 -26.92 2.83
CA ARG A 215 -18.11 -27.80 2.49
C ARG A 215 -17.51 -27.34 1.17
N SER A 216 -16.34 -26.71 1.24
CA SER A 216 -15.66 -26.11 0.08
C SER A 216 -14.92 -27.14 -0.77
N SER A 217 -14.40 -28.22 -0.18
CA SER A 217 -13.79 -29.34 -0.89
C SER A 217 -13.71 -30.61 -0.03
N GLY A 218 -13.35 -31.73 -0.66
CA GLY A 218 -13.20 -33.02 0.02
C GLY A 218 -14.52 -33.73 0.30
N ASP A 219 -14.47 -34.74 1.15
CA ASP A 219 -15.61 -35.60 1.48
C ASP A 219 -15.64 -36.00 2.96
N GLU A 220 -16.47 -36.99 3.31
CA GLU A 220 -16.63 -37.46 4.68
C GLU A 220 -15.35 -38.05 5.31
N TYR A 221 -14.28 -38.30 4.57
CA TYR A 221 -13.01 -38.81 5.12
C TYR A 221 -11.92 -37.75 5.20
N GLY A 222 -12.27 -36.50 4.86
CA GLY A 222 -11.38 -35.35 4.90
C GLY A 222 -11.97 -34.23 4.06
N ALA A 223 -12.32 -33.11 4.69
CA ALA A 223 -13.01 -32.01 4.02
C ALA A 223 -12.57 -30.64 4.54
N ALA A 224 -12.61 -29.67 3.64
CA ALA A 224 -12.48 -28.26 3.98
C ALA A 224 -13.87 -27.62 4.11
N TYR A 225 -14.03 -26.77 5.12
CA TYR A 225 -15.24 -26.04 5.41
C TYR A 225 -14.96 -24.55 5.50
N THR A 226 -15.84 -23.77 4.91
CA THR A 226 -15.91 -22.31 5.06
C THR A 226 -17.13 -22.00 5.90
N ILE A 227 -16.90 -21.32 7.04
CA ILE A 227 -17.93 -21.06 8.04
C ILE A 227 -18.06 -19.56 8.24
N GLN A 228 -19.30 -19.08 8.11
CA GLN A 228 -19.63 -17.66 8.21
C GLN A 228 -20.45 -17.40 9.46
N PHE A 229 -19.99 -16.45 10.28
CA PHE A 229 -20.55 -16.14 11.58
C PHE A 229 -21.22 -14.78 11.58
N GLN A 230 -22.21 -14.63 12.46
CA GLN A 230 -22.91 -13.36 12.72
C GLN A 230 -22.90 -13.00 14.21
N LYS A 231 -22.36 -13.89 15.06
CA LYS A 231 -22.25 -13.79 16.51
C LYS A 231 -21.34 -14.90 17.02
N ASP A 232 -20.99 -14.86 18.30
CA ASP A 232 -20.30 -15.94 19.00
C ASP A 232 -21.02 -17.27 18.80
N ASP A 233 -20.27 -18.35 18.60
CA ASP A 233 -20.86 -19.64 18.23
C ASP A 233 -20.00 -20.83 18.68
N VAL A 234 -20.64 -22.00 18.71
CA VAL A 234 -20.01 -23.29 18.94
C VAL A 234 -20.24 -24.17 17.72
N ILE A 235 -19.15 -24.55 17.05
CA ILE A 235 -19.16 -25.49 15.94
C ILE A 235 -18.84 -26.88 16.50
N THR A 236 -19.72 -27.85 16.25
CA THR A 236 -19.50 -29.25 16.65
C THR A 236 -19.28 -30.11 15.42
N ILE A 237 -18.13 -30.77 15.36
CA ILE A 237 -17.78 -31.74 14.33
C ILE A 237 -17.99 -33.14 14.93
N ALA A 238 -18.88 -33.93 14.33
CA ALA A 238 -19.16 -35.28 14.77
C ALA A 238 -18.53 -36.31 13.83
N TYR A 239 -18.04 -37.41 14.41
CA TYR A 239 -17.46 -38.52 13.67
C TYR A 239 -18.18 -39.84 13.93
N SER A 240 -18.24 -40.70 12.90
CA SER A 240 -18.72 -42.09 12.98
C SER A 240 -17.54 -43.06 12.87
N SER A 241 -17.60 -44.17 13.63
CA SER A 241 -16.62 -45.27 13.59
C SER A 241 -16.84 -46.28 12.46
N GLU A 242 -17.82 -46.05 11.58
CA GLU A 242 -18.17 -46.92 10.45
C GLU A 242 -17.49 -46.51 9.14
N GLY A 243 -16.31 -45.89 9.20
CA GLY A 243 -15.58 -45.48 8.00
C GLY A 243 -15.01 -46.69 7.26
N VAL A 244 -15.00 -46.61 5.92
CA VAL A 244 -14.44 -47.63 5.03
C VAL A 244 -13.41 -47.02 4.08
N TYR A 245 -12.55 -47.86 3.51
CA TYR A 245 -11.72 -47.53 2.35
C TYR A 245 -12.48 -47.90 1.08
N ARG A 246 -12.46 -47.00 0.10
CA ARG A 246 -13.15 -47.18 -1.19
C ARG A 246 -12.18 -47.67 -2.25
N VAL A 247 -12.67 -48.55 -3.12
CA VAL A 247 -11.97 -48.93 -4.35
C VAL A 247 -12.76 -48.39 -5.53
N THR A 248 -12.12 -47.55 -6.35
CA THR A 248 -12.68 -47.01 -7.58
C THR A 248 -11.96 -47.64 -8.77
N ILE A 249 -12.74 -48.09 -9.76
CA ILE A 249 -12.22 -48.69 -11.00
C ILE A 249 -12.88 -47.94 -12.16
N ASN A 250 -12.09 -47.48 -13.12
CA ASN A 250 -12.64 -46.88 -14.33
C ASN A 250 -13.42 -47.93 -15.16
N LYS A 251 -14.53 -47.51 -15.78
CA LYS A 251 -15.38 -48.39 -16.60
C LYS A 251 -15.10 -48.26 -18.10
N THR A 252 -14.61 -47.09 -18.48
CA THR A 252 -14.27 -46.67 -19.84
C THR A 252 -12.81 -46.24 -19.89
N ALA A 253 -12.17 -46.54 -21.02
CA ALA A 253 -10.86 -45.98 -21.36
C ALA A 253 -10.98 -44.51 -21.79
N ASN A 254 -9.84 -43.82 -21.94
CA ASN A 254 -9.80 -42.41 -22.35
C ASN A 254 -10.47 -42.14 -23.71
N ASP A 255 -10.40 -43.10 -24.64
CA ASP A 255 -11.01 -43.02 -25.96
C ASP A 255 -12.53 -43.31 -25.97
N GLY A 256 -13.11 -43.56 -24.79
CA GLY A 256 -14.52 -43.91 -24.62
C GLY A 256 -14.82 -45.40 -24.74
N THR A 257 -13.81 -46.25 -24.95
CA THR A 257 -13.99 -47.71 -25.06
C THR A 257 -14.50 -48.29 -23.74
N GLU A 258 -15.71 -48.86 -23.77
CA GLU A 258 -16.23 -49.67 -22.67
C GLU A 258 -15.67 -51.08 -22.73
N TYR A 259 -14.86 -51.46 -21.75
CA TYR A 259 -14.14 -52.72 -21.77
C TYR A 259 -14.46 -53.63 -20.58
N LEU A 260 -15.14 -53.12 -19.56
CA LEU A 260 -15.45 -53.88 -18.36
C LEU A 260 -16.81 -54.58 -18.51
N ASN A 261 -16.88 -55.88 -18.20
CA ASN A 261 -18.16 -56.54 -18.02
C ASN A 261 -18.67 -56.20 -16.61
N GLU A 262 -19.55 -55.19 -16.53
CA GLU A 262 -20.08 -54.68 -15.26
C GLU A 262 -20.88 -55.71 -14.48
N GLU A 263 -21.63 -56.59 -15.15
CA GLU A 263 -22.42 -57.63 -14.48
C GLU A 263 -21.51 -58.60 -13.73
N HIS A 264 -20.43 -59.04 -14.37
CA HIS A 264 -19.48 -59.98 -13.79
C HIS A 264 -18.45 -59.30 -12.87
N SER A 265 -18.29 -57.98 -12.97
CA SER A 265 -17.37 -57.19 -12.13
C SER A 265 -18.09 -56.40 -11.03
N LYS A 266 -19.38 -56.65 -10.81
CA LYS A 266 -20.25 -55.87 -9.93
C LYS A 266 -19.72 -55.82 -8.50
N ASP A 267 -19.17 -56.92 -8.00
CA ASP A 267 -18.63 -57.00 -6.65
C ASP A 267 -17.35 -56.15 -6.52
N ALA A 268 -16.51 -56.12 -7.55
CA ALA A 268 -15.31 -55.29 -7.59
C ALA A 268 -15.67 -53.79 -7.66
N LEU A 269 -16.68 -53.44 -8.46
CA LEU A 269 -17.13 -52.06 -8.66
C LEU A 269 -17.77 -51.42 -7.42
N ASN A 270 -18.35 -52.23 -6.53
CA ASN A 270 -18.95 -51.76 -5.27
C ASN A 270 -18.07 -52.09 -4.06
N PHE A 271 -16.82 -52.47 -4.29
CA PHE A 271 -15.96 -52.98 -3.23
C PHE A 271 -15.49 -51.85 -2.29
N THR A 272 -15.73 -52.08 -1.02
CA THR A 272 -15.18 -51.28 0.09
C THR A 272 -14.63 -52.22 1.13
N PHE A 273 -13.63 -51.79 1.88
CA PHE A 273 -13.05 -52.61 2.93
C PHE A 273 -12.69 -51.78 4.16
N THR A 274 -12.58 -52.46 5.30
CA THR A 274 -11.98 -51.97 6.53
C THR A 274 -10.67 -52.71 6.76
N GLU A 275 -9.81 -52.20 7.63
CA GLU A 275 -8.58 -52.93 7.98
C GLU A 275 -8.83 -54.24 8.77
N LYS A 276 -10.08 -54.54 9.14
CA LYS A 276 -10.48 -55.85 9.69
C LYS A 276 -10.64 -56.91 8.60
N ASP A 277 -10.84 -56.49 7.35
CA ASP A 277 -11.03 -57.37 6.19
C ASP A 277 -9.69 -57.80 5.57
N LEU A 278 -8.56 -57.36 6.15
CA LEU A 278 -7.23 -57.72 5.67
C LEU A 278 -6.94 -59.20 5.94
N ASP A 279 -6.22 -59.81 4.99
CA ASP A 279 -5.69 -61.15 5.17
C ASP A 279 -4.55 -61.19 6.20
N ALA A 280 -4.03 -62.39 6.47
CA ALA A 280 -2.91 -62.58 7.41
C ALA A 280 -1.63 -61.84 6.98
N ASP A 281 -1.48 -61.49 5.70
CA ASP A 281 -0.36 -60.72 5.17
C ASP A 281 -0.56 -59.20 5.30
N GLY A 282 -1.72 -58.76 5.82
CA GLY A 282 -2.11 -57.36 5.90
C GLY A 282 -2.53 -56.77 4.55
N ALA A 283 -2.99 -57.60 3.62
CA ALA A 283 -3.37 -57.22 2.26
C ALA A 283 -4.88 -57.36 2.05
N ILE A 284 -5.38 -56.66 1.03
CA ILE A 284 -6.76 -56.80 0.55
C ILE A 284 -6.76 -57.43 -0.84
N ARG A 285 -7.66 -58.38 -1.07
CA ARG A 285 -7.92 -58.94 -2.40
C ARG A 285 -9.20 -58.33 -2.94
N ILE A 286 -9.07 -57.54 -4.00
CA ILE A 286 -10.21 -56.96 -4.71
C ILE A 286 -10.93 -58.11 -5.44
N PRO A 287 -12.28 -58.13 -5.45
CA PRO A 287 -13.03 -59.10 -6.23
C PRO A 287 -12.61 -59.11 -7.71
N VAL A 288 -12.83 -60.23 -8.38
CA VAL A 288 -12.35 -60.46 -9.74
C VAL A 288 -13.00 -59.48 -10.72
N ILE A 289 -12.18 -58.95 -11.62
CA ILE A 289 -12.55 -58.00 -12.66
C ILE A 289 -12.60 -58.74 -13.99
N HIS A 290 -13.72 -58.63 -14.70
CA HIS A 290 -13.93 -59.29 -15.98
C HIS A 290 -13.95 -58.28 -17.12
N THR A 291 -13.15 -58.53 -18.16
CA THR A 291 -13.16 -57.74 -19.40
C THR A 291 -14.26 -58.22 -20.35
N LYS A 292 -14.89 -57.31 -21.10
CA LYS A 292 -15.82 -57.62 -22.20
C LYS A 292 -15.12 -58.44 -23.28
N ARG A 293 -15.92 -59.19 -24.01
CA ARG A 293 -15.49 -59.98 -25.17
C ARG A 293 -14.71 -59.11 -26.17
N GLY A 294 -13.53 -59.57 -26.55
CA GLY A 294 -12.66 -58.88 -27.52
C GLY A 294 -11.62 -57.94 -26.88
N TYR A 295 -11.68 -57.70 -25.58
CA TYR A 295 -10.75 -56.81 -24.87
C TYR A 295 -9.92 -57.54 -23.82
N ARG A 296 -8.71 -57.03 -23.57
CA ARG A 296 -7.82 -57.41 -22.47
C ARG A 296 -7.28 -56.17 -21.78
N LEU A 297 -6.76 -56.31 -20.56
CA LEU A 297 -6.01 -55.22 -19.91
C LEU A 297 -4.56 -55.22 -20.40
N ILE A 298 -3.98 -54.03 -20.60
CA ILE A 298 -2.59 -53.87 -21.05
C ILE A 298 -1.74 -52.96 -20.15
N ASN A 299 -2.37 -52.09 -19.36
CA ASN A 299 -1.71 -51.17 -18.44
C ASN A 299 -2.60 -50.94 -17.21
N MET A 300 -1.98 -50.69 -16.07
CA MET A 300 -2.64 -50.30 -14.82
C MET A 300 -1.83 -49.23 -14.10
N ALA A 301 -2.52 -48.22 -13.59
CA ALA A 301 -2.01 -47.31 -12.57
C ALA A 301 -2.89 -47.38 -11.31
N ILE A 302 -2.25 -47.27 -10.15
CA ILE A 302 -2.92 -47.19 -8.85
C ILE A 302 -2.67 -45.81 -8.25
N ASN A 303 -3.72 -45.09 -7.85
CA ASN A 303 -3.64 -43.75 -7.26
C ASN A 303 -2.72 -42.80 -8.04
N GLY A 304 -2.83 -42.81 -9.38
CA GLY A 304 -2.03 -41.95 -10.26
C GLY A 304 -0.54 -42.34 -10.32
N THR A 305 -0.17 -43.57 -9.98
CA THR A 305 1.22 -44.05 -10.03
C THR A 305 1.34 -45.33 -10.84
N THR A 306 2.37 -45.42 -11.67
CA THR A 306 2.68 -46.65 -12.44
C THR A 306 3.17 -47.69 -11.46
N LEU A 307 2.88 -48.95 -11.75
CA LEU A 307 3.48 -50.06 -11.04
C LEU A 307 4.96 -50.17 -11.48
N ALA A 308 5.89 -49.97 -10.55
CA ALA A 308 7.32 -50.10 -10.79
C ALA A 308 7.77 -51.52 -10.41
N GLU A 309 8.37 -52.25 -11.34
CA GLU A 309 9.07 -53.48 -11.01
C GLU A 309 10.41 -53.18 -10.30
N THR A 310 10.86 -54.12 -9.47
CA THR A 310 12.24 -54.14 -8.96
C THR A 310 13.25 -54.70 -9.98
N THR A 311 12.79 -55.03 -11.20
CA THR A 311 13.53 -55.69 -12.29
C THR A 311 13.11 -55.10 -13.65
N ASP A 312 13.98 -55.15 -14.67
CA ASP A 312 13.88 -54.41 -15.95
C ASP A 312 12.73 -54.84 -16.90
N ASN A 313 11.61 -55.36 -16.41
CA ASN A 313 10.46 -55.78 -17.22
C ASN A 313 9.31 -54.74 -17.15
N HIS A 314 8.80 -54.36 -18.33
CA HIS A 314 7.94 -53.19 -18.56
C HIS A 314 6.44 -53.51 -18.51
N ARG A 315 6.08 -54.72 -18.05
CA ARG A 315 4.70 -55.25 -18.09
C ARG A 315 4.00 -54.95 -16.77
N GLU A 316 2.87 -54.25 -16.84
CA GLU A 316 2.02 -53.96 -15.66
C GLU A 316 0.88 -54.96 -15.48
N ILE A 317 0.57 -55.75 -16.52
CA ILE A 317 -0.51 -56.74 -16.54
C ILE A 317 0.06 -58.10 -16.99
N PRO A 318 -0.32 -59.22 -16.34
CA PRO A 318 0.08 -60.56 -16.77
C PRO A 318 -0.44 -60.89 -18.17
N THR A 319 0.40 -61.60 -18.95
CA THR A 319 0.06 -62.08 -20.31
C THR A 319 -0.35 -63.55 -20.36
N GLU A 320 -0.21 -64.27 -19.25
CA GLU A 320 -0.48 -65.70 -19.14
C GLU A 320 -1.39 -65.96 -17.95
N GLU A 321 -2.21 -67.01 -18.07
CA GLU A 321 -3.19 -67.42 -17.06
C GLU A 321 -2.51 -68.16 -15.90
N GLY A 322 -2.97 -67.91 -14.68
CA GLY A 322 -2.65 -68.69 -13.50
C GLY A 322 -1.74 -67.97 -12.50
N ILE A 323 -1.81 -68.42 -11.25
CA ILE A 323 -1.16 -67.77 -10.08
C ILE A 323 0.38 -67.72 -10.22
N GLY A 324 0.98 -68.68 -10.93
CA GLY A 324 2.43 -68.71 -11.21
C GLY A 324 2.90 -67.63 -12.19
N HIS A 325 1.98 -66.98 -12.90
CA HIS A 325 2.24 -65.96 -13.93
C HIS A 325 1.84 -64.55 -13.48
N GLY A 326 1.46 -64.38 -12.20
CA GLY A 326 1.11 -63.09 -11.63
C GLY A 326 2.31 -62.13 -11.59
N ILE A 327 2.05 -60.84 -11.80
CA ILE A 327 3.06 -59.78 -11.71
C ILE A 327 2.90 -59.06 -10.37
N THR A 328 4.00 -58.86 -9.65
CA THR A 328 4.01 -58.13 -8.37
C THR A 328 4.95 -56.93 -8.44
N MET A 329 4.46 -55.75 -8.11
CA MET A 329 5.13 -54.47 -8.36
C MET A 329 4.91 -53.49 -7.22
N ASP A 330 5.84 -52.54 -7.06
CA ASP A 330 5.73 -51.44 -6.11
C ASP A 330 5.03 -50.23 -6.74
N ALA A 331 4.14 -49.58 -5.99
CA ALA A 331 3.50 -48.33 -6.39
C ALA A 331 3.70 -47.28 -5.29
N ASN A 332 4.43 -46.21 -5.62
CA ASN A 332 4.75 -45.13 -4.68
C ASN A 332 3.75 -43.97 -4.79
N CYS A 333 2.66 -44.07 -4.04
CA CYS A 333 1.55 -43.13 -4.06
C CYS A 333 1.76 -41.99 -3.04
N GLY A 334 2.87 -41.26 -3.16
CA GLY A 334 3.24 -40.17 -2.25
C GLY A 334 3.80 -40.69 -0.92
N ASN A 335 3.12 -40.40 0.20
CA ASN A 335 3.54 -40.84 1.54
C ASN A 335 3.25 -42.32 1.81
N THR A 336 2.40 -42.94 1.00
CA THR A 336 2.04 -44.35 1.07
C THR A 336 2.61 -45.09 -0.13
N SER A 337 3.15 -46.29 0.11
CA SER A 337 3.58 -47.19 -0.96
C SER A 337 2.86 -48.52 -0.86
N TYR A 338 2.50 -49.09 -2.00
CA TYR A 338 1.80 -50.37 -2.11
C TYR A 338 2.65 -51.40 -2.84
N LEU A 339 2.55 -52.64 -2.41
CA LEU A 339 2.88 -53.82 -3.19
C LEU A 339 1.59 -54.32 -3.83
N VAL A 340 1.53 -54.31 -5.16
CA VAL A 340 0.36 -54.71 -5.94
C VAL A 340 0.69 -55.98 -6.71
N THR A 341 -0.13 -57.02 -6.55
CA THR A 341 -0.04 -58.26 -7.31
C THR A 341 -1.27 -58.39 -8.21
N VAL A 342 -1.05 -58.57 -9.51
CA VAL A 342 -2.09 -58.77 -10.51
C VAL A 342 -1.96 -60.17 -11.11
N VAL A 343 -3.05 -60.92 -11.13
CA VAL A 343 -3.11 -62.29 -11.68
C VAL A 343 -4.22 -62.35 -12.73
N MET A 344 -3.94 -62.92 -13.90
CA MET A 344 -4.98 -63.33 -14.85
C MET A 344 -5.47 -64.70 -14.40
N GLU A 345 -6.66 -64.75 -13.84
CA GLU A 345 -7.23 -65.96 -13.25
C GLU A 345 -7.75 -66.93 -14.32
N ASP A 346 -8.30 -66.39 -15.41
CA ASP A 346 -8.94 -67.19 -16.45
C ASP A 346 -8.92 -66.45 -17.80
N SER A 347 -8.93 -67.23 -18.89
CA SER A 347 -9.06 -66.78 -20.27
C SER A 347 -10.26 -67.48 -20.95
N TYR A 348 -11.36 -66.76 -21.08
CA TYR A 348 -12.61 -67.31 -21.62
C TYR A 348 -12.56 -67.37 -23.14
N THR A 349 -12.61 -68.57 -23.70
CA THR A 349 -12.67 -68.79 -25.16
C THR A 349 -14.07 -69.19 -25.65
N THR A 350 -14.95 -69.63 -24.75
CA THR A 350 -16.29 -70.14 -25.06
C THR A 350 -17.28 -69.01 -25.35
N LYS A 351 -18.17 -69.19 -26.35
CA LYS A 351 -19.22 -68.21 -26.70
C LYS A 351 -20.61 -68.56 -26.14
N PHE A 352 -20.67 -69.48 -25.18
CA PHE A 352 -21.88 -69.97 -24.53
C PHE A 352 -21.67 -70.03 -23.02
N GLY A 353 -22.74 -70.02 -22.24
CA GLY A 353 -22.68 -69.97 -20.77
C GLY A 353 -22.67 -68.55 -20.22
N ASP A 354 -22.40 -68.43 -18.92
CA ASP A 354 -22.44 -67.17 -18.20
C ASP A 354 -21.29 -66.25 -18.66
N GLU A 355 -20.09 -66.79 -18.92
CA GLU A 355 -18.91 -66.03 -19.34
C GLU A 355 -18.85 -65.76 -20.86
N LYS A 356 -19.92 -66.02 -21.61
CA LYS A 356 -19.98 -65.81 -23.07
C LYS A 356 -19.60 -64.39 -23.50
N ASN A 357 -19.79 -63.40 -22.63
CA ASN A 357 -19.48 -62.00 -22.88
C ASN A 357 -18.16 -61.53 -22.26
N CYS A 358 -17.34 -62.43 -21.70
CA CYS A 358 -16.07 -62.11 -21.05
C CYS A 358 -14.87 -62.58 -21.88
N SER A 359 -13.74 -61.87 -21.83
CA SER A 359 -12.47 -62.38 -22.40
C SER A 359 -11.52 -62.89 -21.33
N TYR A 360 -11.29 -62.10 -20.29
CA TYR A 360 -10.32 -62.41 -19.24
C TYR A 360 -10.88 -62.02 -17.87
N ALA A 361 -10.44 -62.76 -16.86
CA ALA A 361 -10.66 -62.48 -15.45
C ALA A 361 -9.34 -62.08 -14.78
N TYR A 362 -9.34 -60.97 -14.03
CA TYR A 362 -8.17 -60.48 -13.30
C TYR A 362 -8.45 -60.35 -11.81
N SER A 363 -7.55 -60.86 -10.97
CA SER A 363 -7.55 -60.57 -9.54
C SER A 363 -6.41 -59.63 -9.17
N ILE A 364 -6.70 -58.74 -8.21
CA ILE A 364 -5.75 -57.72 -7.76
C ILE A 364 -5.63 -57.82 -6.24
N LYS A 365 -4.42 -58.05 -5.75
CA LYS A 365 -4.07 -58.02 -4.33
C LYS A 365 -3.24 -56.78 -4.05
N VAL A 366 -3.64 -55.98 -3.08
CA VAL A 366 -2.95 -54.74 -2.69
C VAL A 366 -2.49 -54.87 -1.24
N LYS A 367 -1.23 -54.53 -0.97
CA LYS A 367 -0.63 -54.56 0.36
C LYS A 367 0.14 -53.26 0.63
N PRO A 368 -0.10 -52.54 1.74
CA PRO A 368 0.72 -51.40 2.11
C PRO A 368 2.12 -51.87 2.49
N ARG A 369 3.14 -51.17 1.97
CA ARG A 369 4.55 -51.34 2.36
C ARG A 369 5.03 -50.22 3.27
N ARG A 370 4.53 -49.00 3.06
CA ARG A 370 4.81 -47.81 3.86
C ARG A 370 3.57 -46.94 3.91
N GLY A 371 3.40 -46.22 5.01
CA GLY A 371 2.27 -45.32 5.21
C GLY A 371 0.99 -46.04 5.65
N SER A 372 -0.09 -45.28 5.74
CA SER A 372 -1.42 -45.79 6.10
C SER A 372 -2.22 -46.11 4.84
N TRP A 373 -3.25 -46.95 4.98
CA TRP A 373 -4.23 -47.15 3.92
C TRP A 373 -4.87 -45.82 3.51
N GLN A 374 -5.16 -45.71 2.22
CA GLN A 374 -5.95 -44.66 1.59
C GLN A 374 -6.93 -45.32 0.63
N ASP A 375 -7.88 -44.54 0.11
CA ASP A 375 -8.73 -45.02 -0.97
C ASP A 375 -7.87 -45.44 -2.18
N ILE A 376 -8.34 -46.46 -2.89
CA ILE A 376 -7.64 -47.06 -4.02
C ILE A 376 -8.38 -46.66 -5.28
N ASN A 377 -7.71 -45.93 -6.17
CA ASN A 377 -8.18 -45.67 -7.52
C ASN A 377 -7.35 -46.50 -8.51
N LEU A 378 -8.00 -47.46 -9.17
CA LEU A 378 -7.42 -48.28 -10.22
C LEU A 378 -7.81 -47.69 -11.57
N ASN A 379 -6.81 -47.18 -12.29
CA ASN A 379 -6.94 -46.79 -13.69
C ASN A 379 -6.41 -47.92 -14.56
N LEU A 380 -7.30 -48.68 -15.19
CA LEU A 380 -7.01 -49.82 -16.04
C LEU A 380 -7.17 -49.41 -17.51
N VAL A 381 -6.26 -49.88 -18.35
CA VAL A 381 -6.26 -49.58 -19.78
C VAL A 381 -6.56 -50.85 -20.55
N PRO A 382 -7.66 -50.91 -21.31
CA PRO A 382 -7.96 -52.03 -22.17
C PRO A 382 -7.32 -51.89 -23.55
N TYR A 383 -7.26 -53.00 -24.27
CA TYR A 383 -7.06 -52.99 -25.72
C TYR A 383 -7.64 -54.23 -26.38
N ALA A 384 -7.89 -54.14 -27.69
CA ALA A 384 -8.40 -55.25 -28.49
C ALA A 384 -7.43 -56.44 -28.51
N ILE A 385 -7.98 -57.65 -28.48
CA ILE A 385 -7.19 -58.89 -28.58
C ILE A 385 -6.76 -59.10 -30.03
N GLY A 386 -5.52 -59.55 -30.25
CA GLY A 386 -5.01 -59.83 -31.58
C GLY A 386 -4.72 -58.57 -32.39
N GLU A 387 -4.34 -57.48 -31.73
CA GLU A 387 -3.83 -56.26 -32.34
C GLU A 387 -2.54 -55.82 -31.64
N GLN A 388 -1.64 -55.19 -32.38
CA GLN A 388 -0.44 -54.55 -31.83
C GLN A 388 -0.80 -53.17 -31.27
N VAL A 389 -0.28 -52.87 -30.07
CA VAL A 389 -0.60 -51.62 -29.37
C VAL A 389 0.62 -50.95 -28.80
N LEU A 390 0.63 -49.62 -28.87
CA LEU A 390 1.56 -48.76 -28.16
C LEU A 390 0.81 -47.90 -27.15
N THR A 391 1.23 -47.93 -25.88
CA THR A 391 0.64 -47.12 -24.82
C THR A 391 1.55 -45.94 -24.46
N ALA A 392 0.96 -44.76 -24.33
CA ALA A 392 1.65 -43.55 -23.90
C ALA A 392 1.71 -43.45 -22.37
N LYS A 393 2.90 -43.15 -21.85
CA LYS A 393 3.12 -42.97 -20.41
C LYS A 393 3.70 -41.62 -20.04
N LEU A 394 2.92 -40.76 -19.38
CA LEU A 394 3.29 -39.39 -19.08
C LEU A 394 3.54 -39.22 -17.58
N TYR A 395 4.75 -38.81 -17.23
CA TYR A 395 5.20 -38.65 -15.85
C TYR A 395 5.43 -37.18 -15.51
N THR A 396 4.75 -36.68 -14.48
CA THR A 396 4.98 -35.37 -13.87
C THR A 396 5.46 -35.59 -12.45
N ASP A 397 6.69 -35.15 -12.12
CA ASP A 397 7.30 -35.38 -10.80
C ASP A 397 7.29 -36.86 -10.34
N GLY A 398 7.35 -37.79 -11.30
CA GLY A 398 7.30 -39.24 -11.05
C GLY A 398 5.89 -39.84 -10.97
N HIS A 399 4.82 -39.05 -11.04
CA HIS A 399 3.42 -39.50 -11.04
C HIS A 399 2.81 -39.55 -12.44
N ARG A 400 1.90 -40.50 -12.67
CA ARG A 400 1.17 -40.72 -13.93
C ARG A 400 0.03 -39.71 -14.04
N SER A 401 0.29 -38.59 -14.70
CA SER A 401 -0.75 -37.57 -14.96
C SER A 401 -0.54 -36.83 -16.27
N GLY A 402 0.71 -36.57 -16.66
CA GLY A 402 1.02 -35.71 -17.79
C GLY A 402 0.69 -34.24 -17.57
N ASP A 403 0.30 -33.82 -16.36
CA ASP A 403 -0.09 -32.43 -16.07
C ASP A 403 0.97 -31.40 -16.46
N GLY A 404 2.26 -31.72 -16.26
CA GLY A 404 3.38 -30.86 -16.63
C GLY A 404 3.86 -31.00 -18.08
N LEU A 405 3.21 -31.81 -18.90
CA LEU A 405 3.62 -32.16 -20.26
C LEU A 405 2.55 -31.77 -21.28
N ASP A 406 3.01 -31.32 -22.45
CA ASP A 406 2.23 -31.27 -23.68
C ASP A 406 2.85 -32.32 -24.62
N VAL A 407 2.05 -33.33 -24.99
CA VAL A 407 2.47 -34.44 -25.86
C VAL A 407 1.48 -34.58 -27.00
N ALA A 408 2.00 -34.77 -28.20
CA ALA A 408 1.21 -35.00 -29.39
C ALA A 408 1.85 -36.03 -30.32
N MET A 409 1.02 -36.71 -31.10
CA MET A 409 1.43 -37.64 -32.15
C MET A 409 1.19 -37.04 -33.53
N TRP A 410 2.13 -37.22 -34.45
CA TRP A 410 1.91 -36.85 -35.84
C TRP A 410 0.93 -37.80 -36.51
N ASN A 411 -0.17 -37.23 -37.04
CA ASN A 411 -1.13 -37.93 -37.86
C ASN A 411 -0.89 -37.61 -39.35
N PRO A 412 -0.41 -38.58 -40.14
CA PRO A 412 -0.07 -38.34 -41.54
C PRO A 412 -1.30 -38.17 -42.44
N ASP A 413 -2.48 -38.66 -42.03
CA ASP A 413 -3.71 -38.58 -42.84
C ASP A 413 -4.34 -37.19 -42.74
N THR A 414 -4.36 -36.63 -41.53
CA THR A 414 -4.90 -35.28 -41.28
C THR A 414 -3.86 -34.18 -41.41
N LYS A 415 -2.56 -34.56 -41.47
CA LYS A 415 -1.39 -33.66 -41.44
C LYS A 415 -1.39 -32.74 -40.21
N LYS A 416 -1.77 -33.28 -39.05
CA LYS A 416 -1.87 -32.55 -37.78
C LYS A 416 -1.18 -33.29 -36.64
N LEU A 417 -0.94 -32.56 -35.55
CA LEU A 417 -0.49 -33.10 -34.28
C LEU A 417 -1.72 -33.38 -33.43
N ASP A 418 -1.99 -34.66 -33.18
CA ASP A 418 -3.11 -35.11 -32.36
C ASP A 418 -2.63 -35.19 -30.90
N PRO A 419 -3.31 -34.55 -29.93
CA PRO A 419 -2.93 -34.60 -28.52
C PRO A 419 -2.93 -36.04 -27.99
N ILE A 420 -1.97 -36.34 -27.11
CA ILE A 420 -1.84 -37.63 -26.43
C ILE A 420 -1.86 -37.38 -24.93
N GLN A 421 -2.74 -38.09 -24.24
CA GLN A 421 -2.86 -38.10 -22.80
C GLN A 421 -2.17 -39.32 -22.19
N ASP A 422 -2.00 -39.29 -20.86
CA ASP A 422 -1.53 -40.46 -20.15
C ASP A 422 -2.48 -41.64 -20.36
N SER A 423 -1.94 -42.83 -20.59
CA SER A 423 -2.70 -44.08 -20.78
C SER A 423 -3.44 -44.20 -22.13
N ASP A 424 -3.28 -43.24 -23.04
CA ASP A 424 -3.77 -43.38 -24.41
C ASP A 424 -3.08 -44.55 -25.14
N THR A 425 -3.84 -45.20 -26.01
CA THR A 425 -3.38 -46.34 -26.81
C THR A 425 -3.36 -45.99 -28.29
N VAL A 426 -2.38 -46.51 -29.01
CA VAL A 426 -2.16 -46.26 -30.43
C VAL A 426 -1.97 -47.59 -31.14
N ASN A 427 -2.77 -47.83 -32.18
CA ASN A 427 -2.65 -49.02 -33.03
C ASN A 427 -1.28 -49.02 -33.75
N MET A 428 -0.60 -50.17 -33.67
CA MET A 428 0.70 -50.44 -34.29
C MET A 428 0.69 -51.59 -35.30
N ASP A 429 -0.49 -52.06 -35.72
CA ASP A 429 -0.64 -53.11 -36.72
C ASP A 429 0.00 -52.74 -38.05
N SER A 430 0.56 -53.74 -38.72
CA SER A 430 1.22 -53.52 -40.00
C SER A 430 0.26 -52.99 -41.08
N VAL A 431 0.70 -51.99 -41.83
CA VAL A 431 -0.13 -51.29 -42.82
C VAL A 431 -0.04 -51.99 -44.18
N GLY A 432 -1.18 -52.39 -44.73
CA GLY A 432 -1.25 -53.02 -46.06
C GLY A 432 -2.40 -54.01 -46.15
N SER A 433 -2.53 -54.64 -47.32
CA SER A 433 -3.52 -55.69 -47.54
C SER A 433 -2.88 -56.87 -48.29
N GLY A 434 -3.30 -58.09 -47.96
CA GLY A 434 -2.87 -59.30 -48.66
C GLY A 434 -1.82 -60.09 -47.87
N ALA A 435 -0.83 -60.64 -48.57
CA ALA A 435 0.23 -61.43 -47.92
C ALA A 435 1.15 -60.53 -47.06
N GLU A 436 1.65 -61.05 -45.94
CA GLU A 436 2.52 -60.34 -44.98
C GLU A 436 3.71 -59.64 -45.65
N THR A 437 4.27 -60.24 -46.70
CA THR A 437 5.38 -59.69 -47.49
C THR A 437 5.05 -58.32 -48.09
N LEU A 438 3.77 -58.03 -48.36
CA LEU A 438 3.28 -56.76 -48.92
C LEU A 438 2.97 -55.70 -47.86
N HIS A 439 2.86 -56.09 -46.58
CA HIS A 439 2.61 -55.16 -45.49
C HIS A 439 3.83 -54.28 -45.19
N LYS A 440 3.61 -53.14 -44.56
CA LYS A 440 4.65 -52.21 -44.12
C LYS A 440 4.60 -52.07 -42.60
N ARG A 441 5.74 -51.83 -41.97
CA ARG A 441 5.80 -51.53 -40.54
C ARG A 441 5.05 -50.24 -40.28
N GLN A 442 4.13 -50.24 -39.32
CA GLN A 442 3.50 -49.02 -38.85
C GLN A 442 4.52 -48.15 -38.13
N VAL A 443 4.55 -46.87 -38.50
CA VAL A 443 5.43 -45.87 -37.87
C VAL A 443 4.58 -44.80 -37.21
N ARG A 444 4.96 -44.41 -35.99
CA ARG A 444 4.39 -43.28 -35.25
C ARG A 444 5.51 -42.37 -34.77
N ILE A 445 5.27 -41.06 -34.77
CA ILE A 445 6.22 -40.07 -34.25
C ILE A 445 5.48 -39.23 -33.22
N PHE A 446 5.95 -39.27 -31.99
CA PHE A 446 5.46 -38.51 -30.85
C PHE A 446 6.39 -37.34 -30.58
N PHE A 447 5.83 -36.25 -30.08
CA PHE A 447 6.53 -35.03 -29.74
C PHE A 447 6.11 -34.56 -28.37
N ALA A 448 7.05 -34.03 -27.59
CA ALA A 448 6.79 -33.54 -26.25
C ALA A 448 7.52 -32.24 -25.93
N LYS A 449 6.91 -31.45 -25.04
CA LYS A 449 7.53 -30.31 -24.36
C LYS A 449 6.98 -30.22 -22.94
N SER A 450 7.82 -29.80 -22.01
CA SER A 450 7.37 -29.39 -20.68
C SER A 450 6.51 -28.13 -20.79
N LYS A 451 5.42 -28.08 -20.03
CA LYS A 451 4.67 -26.83 -19.81
C LYS A 451 5.53 -25.86 -18.98
N ASN A 452 5.17 -24.58 -19.03
CA ASN A 452 5.76 -23.58 -18.13
C ASN A 452 5.63 -24.06 -16.67
N GLY A 453 6.66 -23.86 -15.84
CA GLY A 453 6.68 -24.48 -14.51
C GLY A 453 7.46 -25.78 -14.41
N TYR A 454 7.77 -26.41 -15.55
CA TYR A 454 8.34 -27.75 -15.58
C TYR A 454 9.54 -27.84 -16.52
N SER A 455 10.37 -28.86 -16.32
CA SER A 455 11.53 -29.13 -17.17
C SER A 455 11.75 -30.63 -17.40
N SER A 456 12.10 -30.98 -18.64
CA SER A 456 12.47 -32.34 -19.03
C SER A 456 13.86 -32.70 -18.47
N PRO A 457 13.99 -33.77 -17.68
CA PRO A 457 15.30 -34.30 -17.27
C PRO A 457 16.07 -34.91 -18.46
N SER A 458 17.35 -35.21 -18.25
CA SER A 458 18.13 -35.98 -19.23
C SER A 458 17.51 -37.37 -19.43
N GLY A 459 17.28 -37.78 -20.69
CA GLY A 459 16.60 -39.04 -20.99
C GLY A 459 15.10 -39.04 -20.67
N ALA A 460 14.47 -37.85 -20.69
CA ALA A 460 13.04 -37.66 -20.42
C ALA A 460 12.10 -38.50 -21.31
N SER A 461 12.55 -38.89 -22.50
CA SER A 461 11.80 -39.75 -23.39
C SER A 461 12.42 -41.14 -23.50
N LYS A 462 11.57 -42.17 -23.42
CA LYS A 462 11.97 -43.57 -23.60
C LYS A 462 10.97 -44.30 -24.48
N ALA A 463 11.45 -45.37 -25.12
CA ALA A 463 10.65 -46.30 -25.88
C ALA A 463 11.05 -47.72 -25.48
N PHE A 464 10.06 -48.59 -25.27
CA PHE A 464 10.27 -49.96 -24.83
C PHE A 464 9.52 -50.94 -25.75
N ALA A 465 10.16 -52.06 -26.05
CA ALA A 465 9.64 -53.14 -26.87
C ALA A 465 10.19 -54.49 -26.40
N ASN A 466 9.45 -55.58 -26.59
CA ASN A 466 9.98 -56.93 -26.36
C ASN A 466 11.02 -57.27 -27.44
N GLU A 467 12.26 -57.58 -27.05
CA GLU A 467 13.36 -57.85 -27.99
C GLU A 467 13.34 -59.26 -28.61
N GLY A 468 12.32 -60.08 -28.35
CA GLY A 468 12.34 -61.53 -28.59
C GLY A 468 11.38 -62.10 -29.64
N SER A 469 10.59 -61.29 -30.35
CA SER A 469 9.59 -61.80 -31.29
C SER A 469 10.21 -62.34 -32.59
N THR A 470 9.52 -63.30 -33.20
CA THR A 470 9.89 -63.94 -34.48
C THR A 470 9.66 -63.03 -35.72
N GLY A 471 9.06 -61.85 -35.55
CA GLY A 471 8.68 -60.88 -36.59
C GLY A 471 9.70 -59.77 -36.91
N GLY A 472 10.86 -59.78 -36.24
CA GLY A 472 12.01 -58.92 -36.53
C GLY A 472 12.07 -57.63 -35.71
N LYS A 473 13.28 -57.25 -35.32
CA LYS A 473 13.61 -56.17 -34.37
C LYS A 473 12.78 -54.89 -34.55
N VAL A 474 12.07 -54.49 -33.50
CA VAL A 474 11.44 -53.16 -33.35
C VAL A 474 12.51 -52.07 -33.47
N ILE A 475 12.16 -50.94 -34.07
CA ILE A 475 13.06 -49.78 -34.19
C ILE A 475 12.40 -48.63 -33.45
N ALA A 476 13.09 -48.06 -32.47
CA ALA A 476 12.63 -46.89 -31.74
C ALA A 476 13.81 -45.96 -31.47
N GLU A 477 13.59 -44.67 -31.67
CA GLU A 477 14.60 -43.63 -31.52
C GLU A 477 14.02 -42.46 -30.74
N THR A 478 14.81 -41.93 -29.82
CA THR A 478 14.43 -40.76 -29.02
C THR A 478 15.47 -39.66 -29.19
N GLY A 479 15.07 -38.40 -29.03
CA GLY A 479 16.00 -37.29 -29.17
C GLY A 479 15.34 -35.93 -29.14
N LYS A 480 16.11 -34.89 -29.46
CA LYS A 480 15.58 -33.53 -29.61
C LYS A 480 14.99 -33.36 -31.01
N VAL A 481 13.86 -32.66 -31.14
CA VAL A 481 13.17 -32.46 -32.44
C VAL A 481 14.10 -31.94 -33.53
N ALA A 482 15.05 -31.07 -33.17
CA ALA A 482 16.07 -30.55 -34.09
C ALA A 482 16.92 -31.65 -34.75
N GLN A 483 17.12 -32.78 -34.07
CA GLN A 483 17.94 -33.91 -34.52
C GLN A 483 17.18 -34.92 -35.41
N LEU A 484 15.84 -34.83 -35.49
CA LEU A 484 15.04 -35.71 -36.33
C LEU A 484 15.43 -35.53 -37.82
N SER A 485 15.71 -36.63 -38.52
CA SER A 485 16.27 -36.62 -39.87
C SER A 485 15.90 -37.88 -40.66
N ALA A 486 16.10 -37.87 -41.98
CA ALA A 486 15.86 -39.02 -42.85
C ALA A 486 16.62 -40.31 -42.44
N THR A 487 17.66 -40.19 -41.62
CA THR A 487 18.46 -41.34 -41.17
C THR A 487 18.30 -41.69 -39.70
N THR A 488 17.39 -41.02 -38.98
CA THR A 488 17.18 -41.26 -37.55
C THR A 488 16.78 -42.70 -37.29
N MET A 489 15.80 -43.23 -38.03
CA MET A 489 15.29 -44.60 -37.86
C MET A 489 16.05 -45.65 -38.71
N GLY A 490 17.34 -45.41 -38.98
CA GLY A 490 18.17 -46.23 -39.86
C GLY A 490 18.42 -45.59 -41.24
N LYS A 491 18.93 -46.36 -42.21
CA LYS A 491 19.23 -45.83 -43.56
C LYS A 491 17.93 -45.50 -44.31
N THR A 492 17.93 -44.48 -45.16
CA THR A 492 16.78 -44.18 -46.03
C THR A 492 16.39 -45.42 -46.86
N GLY A 493 15.08 -45.68 -46.99
CA GLY A 493 14.53 -46.89 -47.60
C GLY A 493 14.32 -48.06 -46.63
N THR A 494 14.75 -47.94 -45.36
CA THR A 494 14.52 -48.96 -44.32
C THR A 494 13.05 -48.99 -43.87
N LEU A 495 12.41 -47.82 -43.77
CA LEU A 495 11.02 -47.67 -43.33
C LEU A 495 10.28 -46.69 -44.25
N GLU A 496 9.56 -47.22 -45.24
CA GLU A 496 8.90 -46.40 -46.26
C GLU A 496 7.88 -45.39 -45.69
N ILE A 497 7.17 -45.74 -44.61
CA ILE A 497 6.26 -44.79 -43.95
C ILE A 497 7.05 -43.64 -43.33
N TYR A 498 8.15 -43.95 -42.61
CA TYR A 498 8.99 -42.94 -41.97
C TYR A 498 9.55 -41.95 -43.00
N ASP A 499 10.13 -42.47 -44.09
CA ASP A 499 10.73 -41.68 -45.17
C ASP A 499 9.76 -40.64 -45.75
N LYS A 500 8.45 -40.92 -45.73
CA LYS A 500 7.40 -40.03 -46.22
C LYS A 500 6.91 -39.00 -45.21
N ILE A 501 6.98 -39.29 -43.90
CA ILE A 501 6.29 -38.49 -42.88
C ILE A 501 7.22 -37.64 -42.02
N TRP A 502 8.49 -38.03 -41.85
CA TRP A 502 9.36 -37.42 -40.82
C TRP A 502 9.59 -35.92 -41.01
N GLN A 503 9.70 -35.46 -42.27
CA GLN A 503 10.01 -34.06 -42.58
C GLN A 503 8.83 -33.13 -42.27
N GLU A 504 7.62 -33.51 -42.70
CA GLU A 504 6.40 -32.76 -42.39
C GLU A 504 6.13 -32.76 -40.87
N ALA A 505 6.30 -33.91 -40.21
CA ALA A 505 6.15 -34.06 -38.77
C ALA A 505 7.12 -33.16 -37.99
N LYS A 506 8.41 -33.14 -38.38
CA LYS A 506 9.43 -32.27 -37.76
C LYS A 506 9.04 -30.79 -37.87
N ASN A 507 8.66 -30.35 -39.07
CA ASN A 507 8.33 -28.96 -39.32
C ASN A 507 7.11 -28.53 -38.49
N ALA A 508 6.08 -29.37 -38.41
CA ALA A 508 4.90 -29.11 -37.57
C ALA A 508 5.27 -29.04 -36.07
N ALA A 509 6.08 -29.98 -35.60
CA ALA A 509 6.52 -30.02 -34.21
C ALA A 509 7.35 -28.79 -33.81
N GLN A 510 8.27 -28.34 -34.67
CA GLN A 510 9.06 -27.12 -34.46
C GLN A 510 8.19 -25.87 -34.44
N ALA A 511 7.21 -25.77 -35.35
CA ALA A 511 6.27 -24.66 -35.38
C ALA A 511 5.40 -24.58 -34.12
N ALA A 512 5.04 -25.73 -33.54
CA ALA A 512 4.28 -25.82 -32.29
C ALA A 512 5.15 -25.75 -31.02
N GLY A 513 6.47 -25.61 -31.15
CA GLY A 513 7.41 -25.45 -30.04
C GLY A 513 7.75 -26.74 -29.28
N TYR A 514 7.48 -27.92 -29.84
CA TYR A 514 7.90 -29.18 -29.23
C TYR A 514 9.42 -29.35 -29.29
N THR A 515 10.02 -29.94 -28.26
CA THR A 515 11.48 -30.00 -28.10
C THR A 515 12.04 -31.41 -28.11
N GLU A 516 11.24 -32.41 -27.77
CA GLU A 516 11.62 -33.82 -27.70
C GLU A 516 10.77 -34.66 -28.66
N TYR A 517 11.32 -35.77 -29.15
CA TYR A 517 10.58 -36.73 -29.97
C TYR A 517 10.83 -38.17 -29.54
N VAL A 518 9.86 -39.03 -29.87
CA VAL A 518 10.01 -40.49 -29.93
C VAL A 518 9.46 -40.94 -31.27
N ALA A 519 10.31 -41.55 -32.11
CA ALA A 519 9.89 -42.20 -33.34
C ALA A 519 9.90 -43.71 -33.12
N PHE A 520 8.81 -44.38 -33.49
CA PHE A 520 8.61 -45.79 -33.20
C PHE A 520 8.08 -46.53 -34.42
N ALA A 521 8.66 -47.70 -34.72
CA ALA A 521 8.23 -48.57 -35.80
C ALA A 521 7.87 -49.96 -35.24
N GLY A 522 6.59 -50.32 -35.35
CA GLY A 522 6.07 -51.61 -34.90
C GLY A 522 6.56 -52.78 -35.76
N GLU A 523 6.08 -53.96 -35.43
CA GLU A 523 6.42 -55.17 -36.15
C GLU A 523 5.63 -55.34 -37.44
N LYS A 524 6.29 -55.98 -38.41
CA LYS A 524 5.64 -56.41 -39.65
C LYS A 524 5.26 -57.87 -39.48
N THR A 525 4.15 -58.11 -38.78
CA THR A 525 3.58 -59.44 -38.55
C THR A 525 2.08 -59.44 -38.87
N LEU A 526 1.58 -60.57 -39.39
CA LEU A 526 0.16 -60.89 -39.44
C LEU A 526 -0.31 -61.72 -38.23
N ASN A 527 0.63 -62.30 -37.49
CA ASN A 527 0.36 -62.92 -36.20
C ASN A 527 0.55 -61.87 -35.11
N THR A 528 -0.57 -61.29 -34.68
CA THR A 528 -0.66 -60.19 -33.72
C THR A 528 -0.84 -60.69 -32.29
N ASP A 529 -0.47 -61.94 -32.03
CA ASP A 529 -0.42 -62.51 -30.70
C ASP A 529 0.59 -61.74 -29.83
N TRP A 530 0.12 -60.65 -29.21
CA TRP A 530 0.59 -60.04 -27.97
C TRP A 530 1.74 -59.02 -28.00
N GLU A 531 1.99 -58.31 -29.10
CA GLU A 531 3.00 -57.24 -29.08
C GLU A 531 2.48 -55.93 -28.45
N MET A 532 3.09 -55.56 -27.31
CA MET A 532 2.82 -54.34 -26.56
C MET A 532 4.06 -53.47 -26.51
N TYR A 533 3.88 -52.20 -26.84
CA TYR A 533 4.93 -51.21 -26.86
C TYR A 533 4.61 -50.07 -25.89
N VAL A 534 5.64 -49.41 -25.41
CA VAL A 534 5.48 -48.27 -24.50
C VAL A 534 6.33 -47.11 -24.99
N VAL A 535 5.74 -45.93 -25.03
CA VAL A 535 6.49 -44.67 -25.09
C VAL A 535 6.26 -43.93 -23.80
N SER A 536 7.31 -43.35 -23.22
CA SER A 536 7.19 -42.55 -22.01
C SER A 536 7.84 -41.19 -22.14
N PHE A 537 7.21 -40.19 -21.53
CA PHE A 537 7.74 -38.84 -21.38
C PHE A 537 7.73 -38.46 -19.90
N THR A 538 8.80 -37.81 -19.44
CA THR A 538 8.95 -37.40 -18.05
C THR A 538 9.28 -35.92 -17.97
N THR A 539 8.66 -35.23 -17.01
CA THR A 539 8.99 -33.87 -16.63
C THR A 539 9.02 -33.74 -15.11
N ALA A 540 9.74 -32.76 -14.60
CA ALA A 540 9.78 -32.43 -13.18
C ALA A 540 9.46 -30.95 -12.98
N GLY A 541 8.78 -30.62 -11.88
CA GLY A 541 8.52 -29.24 -11.48
C GLY A 541 9.82 -28.47 -11.27
N ILE A 542 9.84 -27.24 -11.74
CA ILE A 542 10.92 -26.28 -11.47
C ILE A 542 10.75 -25.74 -10.06
N ASP A 543 11.87 -25.63 -9.36
CA ASP A 543 11.98 -25.03 -8.05
C ASP A 543 12.16 -23.52 -8.18
N TYR A 544 11.19 -22.74 -7.68
CA TYR A 544 11.21 -21.28 -7.69
C TYR A 544 11.68 -20.71 -6.35
N TYR A 545 12.53 -19.70 -6.43
CA TYR A 545 13.03 -18.97 -5.27
C TYR A 545 12.28 -17.64 -5.12
N VAL A 546 12.33 -17.04 -3.95
CA VAL A 546 11.70 -15.75 -3.69
C VAL A 546 12.72 -14.79 -3.09
N HIS A 547 12.76 -13.58 -3.63
CA HIS A 547 13.66 -12.54 -3.19
C HIS A 547 12.92 -11.22 -3.03
N TYR A 548 13.26 -10.48 -1.98
CA TYR A 548 12.65 -9.19 -1.66
C TYR A 548 13.68 -8.08 -1.84
N LYS A 549 13.27 -7.00 -2.50
CA LYS A 549 14.07 -5.79 -2.71
C LYS A 549 13.41 -4.60 -2.04
N SER A 550 14.22 -3.68 -1.54
CA SER A 550 13.74 -2.41 -0.99
C SER A 550 13.01 -1.55 -2.02
N GLY A 551 13.38 -1.60 -3.31
CA GLY A 551 12.80 -0.71 -4.33
C GLY A 551 13.19 0.77 -4.17
N LEU A 552 14.03 1.09 -3.19
CA LEU A 552 14.63 2.40 -2.95
C LEU A 552 16.13 2.35 -3.25
N GLU A 553 16.77 3.52 -3.36
CA GLU A 553 18.22 3.63 -3.57
C GLU A 553 19.03 2.93 -2.46
N ASP A 554 20.16 2.32 -2.83
CA ASP A 554 21.01 1.50 -1.95
C ASP A 554 21.59 2.26 -0.73
N ASN A 555 21.56 3.60 -0.75
CA ASN A 555 22.06 4.46 0.32
C ASN A 555 21.03 4.71 1.45
N LEU A 556 19.77 4.32 1.27
CA LEU A 556 18.71 4.51 2.26
C LEU A 556 18.65 3.31 3.22
N ALA A 557 18.57 3.61 4.52
CA ALA A 557 18.44 2.58 5.56
C ALA A 557 16.99 2.10 5.62
N VAL A 558 16.73 0.95 4.99
CA VAL A 558 15.43 0.27 5.00
C VAL A 558 15.51 -0.94 5.93
N SER A 559 14.66 -0.98 6.95
CA SER A 559 14.56 -2.11 7.88
C SER A 559 13.43 -3.06 7.47
N ASN A 560 13.46 -4.28 8.00
CA ASN A 560 12.44 -5.33 7.81
C ASN A 560 12.24 -5.78 6.35
N ILE A 561 13.19 -5.52 5.45
CA ILE A 561 13.22 -6.24 4.17
C ILE A 561 13.53 -7.71 4.47
N PRO A 562 12.67 -8.65 4.03
CA PRO A 562 12.92 -10.06 4.26
C PRO A 562 14.26 -10.48 3.66
N ASP A 563 15.16 -10.96 4.52
CA ASP A 563 16.42 -11.56 4.10
C ASP A 563 16.54 -12.96 4.70
N ASN A 564 16.99 -13.90 3.88
CA ASN A 564 17.03 -15.30 4.29
C ASN A 564 18.28 -15.56 5.15
N GLN A 565 18.09 -15.98 6.40
CA GLN A 565 19.20 -16.32 7.30
C GLN A 565 19.72 -17.76 7.11
N GLU A 566 19.08 -18.56 6.24
CA GLU A 566 19.46 -19.95 6.00
C GLU A 566 20.81 -20.08 5.26
N LEU A 567 21.54 -21.14 5.61
CA LEU A 567 22.83 -21.48 5.02
C LEU A 567 22.68 -22.64 4.02
N TYR A 568 23.16 -22.47 2.79
CA TYR A 568 23.38 -23.57 1.84
C TYR A 568 24.88 -23.87 1.74
N ASN A 569 25.29 -25.09 2.09
CA ASN A 569 26.72 -25.48 2.19
C ASN A 569 27.56 -24.47 3.01
N ASN A 570 27.06 -24.05 4.17
CA ASN A 570 27.67 -23.05 5.07
C ASN A 570 27.82 -21.63 4.48
N ARG A 571 27.03 -21.27 3.47
CA ARG A 571 26.99 -19.91 2.89
C ARG A 571 25.59 -19.30 3.03
N PRO A 572 25.46 -18.01 3.40
CA PRO A 572 24.17 -17.33 3.46
C PRO A 572 23.44 -17.35 2.12
N MET A 573 22.13 -17.60 2.15
CA MET A 573 21.24 -17.45 1.01
C MET A 573 20.58 -16.08 1.06
N HIS A 574 20.63 -15.26 0.00
CA HIS A 574 19.88 -13.98 -0.02
C HIS A 574 18.49 -14.12 -0.65
N SER A 575 17.99 -15.35 -0.78
CA SER A 575 16.68 -15.66 -1.35
C SER A 575 16.05 -16.82 -0.56
N TYR A 576 14.74 -16.79 -0.38
CA TYR A 576 13.98 -17.88 0.24
C TYR A 576 13.80 -19.01 -0.77
N GLY A 577 14.45 -20.14 -0.48
CA GLY A 577 14.27 -21.37 -1.24
C GLY A 577 13.20 -22.24 -0.63
N ASN A 578 13.16 -22.37 0.70
CA ASN A 578 12.42 -23.42 1.35
C ASN A 578 10.93 -23.46 0.99
N ASN A 579 10.51 -24.64 0.53
CA ASN A 579 9.10 -25.02 0.50
C ASN A 579 8.58 -25.09 1.95
N PRO A 580 7.55 -24.31 2.33
CA PRO A 580 7.01 -24.27 3.69
C PRO A 580 6.54 -25.64 4.20
N SER A 581 6.11 -26.52 3.31
CA SER A 581 5.58 -27.84 3.67
C SER A 581 6.67 -28.89 3.96
N THR A 582 7.87 -28.75 3.38
CA THR A 582 8.93 -29.78 3.47
C THR A 582 10.21 -29.25 4.11
N ALA A 583 10.32 -27.94 4.35
CA ALA A 583 11.51 -27.24 4.83
C ALA A 583 12.79 -27.59 4.03
N LYS A 584 12.61 -27.95 2.75
CA LYS A 584 13.66 -28.36 1.83
C LYS A 584 13.30 -28.00 0.38
N GLY A 585 14.31 -27.61 -0.41
CA GLY A 585 14.18 -27.35 -1.86
C GLY A 585 13.47 -26.03 -2.17
N GLY A 586 13.39 -25.66 -3.45
CA GLY A 586 12.64 -24.47 -3.91
C GLY A 586 11.13 -24.62 -3.77
N ARG A 587 10.37 -23.56 -4.08
CA ARG A 587 8.89 -23.59 -4.09
C ARG A 587 8.39 -24.07 -5.45
N LYS A 588 7.59 -25.14 -5.46
CA LYS A 588 6.96 -25.67 -6.68
C LYS A 588 5.60 -25.02 -6.94
N ILE A 589 5.05 -25.23 -8.13
CA ILE A 589 3.65 -24.89 -8.44
C ILE A 589 2.72 -25.54 -7.40
N GLY A 590 1.71 -24.77 -6.97
CA GLY A 590 0.75 -25.17 -5.94
C GLY A 590 1.20 -24.85 -4.51
N VAL A 591 2.45 -24.43 -4.30
CA VAL A 591 2.93 -24.02 -2.97
C VAL A 591 2.49 -22.58 -2.68
N SER A 592 1.80 -22.41 -1.56
CA SER A 592 1.45 -21.10 -1.00
C SER A 592 2.42 -20.69 0.10
N PHE A 593 2.68 -19.40 0.22
CA PHE A 593 3.46 -18.80 1.30
C PHE A 593 2.97 -17.37 1.59
N THR A 594 3.42 -16.82 2.69
CA THR A 594 3.02 -15.49 3.15
C THR A 594 4.01 -14.44 2.63
N VAL A 595 3.53 -13.42 1.91
CA VAL A 595 4.35 -12.30 1.43
C VAL A 595 5.00 -11.59 2.63
N GLY A 596 6.29 -11.32 2.53
CA GLY A 596 7.09 -10.81 3.66
C GLY A 596 7.72 -11.90 4.54
N GLU A 597 7.41 -13.18 4.29
CA GLU A 597 8.04 -14.35 4.95
C GLU A 597 7.97 -14.31 6.48
N GLY A 598 6.90 -13.73 7.03
CA GLY A 598 6.69 -13.59 8.48
C GLY A 598 7.38 -12.39 9.12
N ASN A 599 8.10 -11.56 8.36
CA ASN A 599 8.68 -10.32 8.85
C ASN A 599 7.59 -9.25 9.07
N GLU A 600 7.90 -8.27 9.92
CA GLU A 600 7.11 -7.04 10.04
C GLU A 600 7.15 -6.23 8.74
N GLU A 601 6.26 -5.24 8.61
CA GLU A 601 6.25 -4.37 7.44
C GLU A 601 7.59 -3.63 7.27
N PRO A 602 8.09 -3.50 6.03
CA PRO A 602 9.24 -2.66 5.73
C PRO A 602 9.06 -1.24 6.25
N ILE A 603 10.10 -0.68 6.86
CA ILE A 603 10.11 0.71 7.33
C ILE A 603 11.31 1.46 6.77
N CYS A 604 11.08 2.69 6.34
CA CYS A 604 12.13 3.61 5.90
C CYS A 604 11.78 5.03 6.38
N SER A 605 12.76 5.73 6.95
CA SER A 605 12.53 7.10 7.43
C SER A 605 12.15 8.02 6.27
N GLY A 606 11.06 8.78 6.43
CA GLY A 606 10.54 9.66 5.38
C GLY A 606 9.74 8.96 4.28
N TYR A 607 9.37 7.69 4.46
CA TYR A 607 8.53 6.95 3.53
C TYR A 607 7.45 6.14 4.24
N GLU A 608 6.28 6.07 3.62
CA GLU A 608 5.18 5.17 3.95
C GLU A 608 5.24 3.95 3.01
N PHE A 609 5.19 2.75 3.58
CA PHE A 609 5.17 1.50 2.83
C PHE A 609 3.77 1.25 2.26
N LEU A 610 3.68 0.94 0.96
CA LEU A 610 2.40 0.75 0.25
C LEU A 610 2.07 -0.74 -0.03
N GLY A 611 3.05 -1.62 0.12
CA GLY A 611 2.95 -3.03 -0.27
C GLY A 611 4.06 -3.48 -1.22
N TRP A 612 3.94 -4.70 -1.71
CA TRP A 612 4.90 -5.38 -2.58
C TRP A 612 4.35 -5.55 -3.99
N LYS A 613 5.21 -5.41 -5.00
CA LYS A 613 4.90 -5.75 -6.40
C LYS A 613 5.86 -6.78 -6.94
N LEU A 614 5.37 -7.67 -7.80
CA LEU A 614 6.21 -8.61 -8.52
C LEU A 614 6.93 -7.90 -9.66
N GLN A 615 8.20 -8.23 -9.86
CA GLN A 615 9.04 -7.70 -10.94
C GLN A 615 9.39 -8.79 -11.94
N LYS A 616 9.13 -8.53 -13.22
CA LYS A 616 9.63 -9.34 -14.35
C LYS A 616 11.11 -9.06 -14.60
N LYS A 617 11.77 -9.94 -15.36
CA LYS A 617 13.17 -9.78 -15.76
C LYS A 617 13.48 -8.47 -16.49
N ASP A 618 12.53 -7.90 -17.22
CA ASP A 618 12.68 -6.63 -17.92
C ASP A 618 12.48 -5.39 -17.01
N GLY A 619 12.17 -5.60 -15.73
CA GLY A 619 11.91 -4.56 -14.74
C GLY A 619 10.44 -4.19 -14.56
N THR A 620 9.55 -4.69 -15.42
CA THR A 620 8.11 -4.40 -15.37
C THR A 620 7.48 -4.91 -14.07
N LEU A 621 6.71 -4.05 -13.40
CA LEU A 621 6.01 -4.38 -12.16
C LEU A 621 4.60 -4.92 -12.42
N SER A 622 4.11 -5.77 -11.51
CA SER A 622 2.72 -6.22 -11.50
C SER A 622 1.74 -5.06 -11.27
N ASN A 623 0.53 -5.21 -11.82
CA ASN A 623 -0.58 -4.31 -11.51
C ASN A 623 -1.06 -4.51 -10.06
N GLU A 624 -1.16 -5.77 -9.64
CA GLU A 624 -1.51 -6.16 -8.28
C GLU A 624 -0.41 -5.75 -7.29
N THR A 625 -0.85 -5.20 -6.16
CA THR A 625 -0.01 -4.87 -5.01
C THR A 625 -0.39 -5.82 -3.88
N TYR A 626 0.58 -6.59 -3.39
CA TYR A 626 0.41 -7.53 -2.29
C TYR A 626 0.77 -6.84 -0.98
N GLN A 627 -0.12 -6.87 0.00
CA GLN A 627 0.18 -6.39 1.34
C GLN A 627 1.12 -7.33 2.08
N ASN A 628 1.78 -6.81 3.12
CA ASN A 628 2.59 -7.66 3.97
C ASN A 628 1.67 -8.69 4.64
N LYS A 629 2.12 -9.94 4.67
CA LYS A 629 1.37 -11.11 5.15
C LYS A 629 0.23 -11.61 4.24
N ASP A 630 0.08 -11.09 3.03
CA ASP A 630 -0.85 -11.67 2.05
C ASP A 630 -0.43 -13.11 1.66
N VAL A 631 -1.40 -13.94 1.28
CA VAL A 631 -1.13 -15.31 0.79
C VAL A 631 -0.80 -15.26 -0.70
N PHE A 632 0.41 -15.65 -1.06
CA PHE A 632 0.84 -15.82 -2.44
C PHE A 632 0.99 -17.30 -2.78
N THR A 633 0.40 -17.74 -3.89
CA THR A 633 0.50 -19.12 -4.39
C THR A 633 1.26 -19.15 -5.70
N VAL A 634 2.32 -19.96 -5.78
CA VAL A 634 3.02 -20.22 -7.05
C VAL A 634 2.05 -20.96 -7.98
N SER A 635 1.72 -20.37 -9.12
CA SER A 635 0.75 -20.93 -10.08
C SER A 635 1.22 -20.76 -11.51
N LEU A 636 0.52 -21.38 -12.45
CA LEU A 636 0.79 -21.18 -13.88
C LEU A 636 0.48 -19.74 -14.34
N ASP A 637 -0.42 -19.04 -13.64
CA ASP A 637 -0.87 -17.70 -14.02
C ASP A 637 0.15 -16.61 -13.69
N ASN A 638 0.98 -16.83 -12.66
CA ASN A 638 2.00 -15.87 -12.23
C ASN A 638 3.43 -16.31 -12.56
N ILE A 639 3.63 -17.49 -13.15
CA ILE A 639 4.95 -18.08 -13.42
C ILE A 639 5.82 -17.21 -14.33
N GLU A 640 5.23 -16.34 -15.14
CA GLU A 640 5.96 -15.39 -15.97
C GLU A 640 6.77 -14.37 -15.16
N PHE A 641 6.37 -14.07 -13.92
CA PHE A 641 7.14 -13.23 -12.98
C PHE A 641 8.27 -14.00 -12.28
N ALA A 642 8.35 -15.31 -12.50
CA ALA A 642 9.35 -16.18 -11.90
C ALA A 642 10.56 -16.43 -12.83
N ASP A 643 10.61 -15.79 -14.00
CA ASP A 643 11.65 -15.98 -15.01
C ASP A 643 12.99 -15.28 -14.69
N ASN A 644 13.08 -14.63 -13.52
CA ASN A 644 14.27 -13.92 -13.07
C ASN A 644 15.43 -14.88 -12.82
N MET A 645 16.39 -14.95 -13.76
CA MET A 645 17.59 -15.80 -13.68
C MET A 645 18.81 -15.07 -13.11
N ASN A 646 18.62 -14.13 -12.19
CA ASN A 646 19.70 -13.38 -11.53
C ASN A 646 19.41 -13.14 -10.04
N LEU A 647 18.75 -14.09 -9.37
CA LEU A 647 18.52 -13.96 -7.94
C LEU A 647 19.84 -14.13 -7.19
N PRO A 648 20.17 -13.25 -6.22
CA PRO A 648 21.37 -13.39 -5.41
C PRO A 648 21.24 -14.63 -4.52
N PHE A 649 21.66 -15.79 -5.02
CA PHE A 649 21.66 -17.05 -4.29
C PHE A 649 23.10 -17.47 -4.01
N CYS A 650 23.50 -17.55 -2.73
CA CYS A 650 24.75 -18.03 -2.07
C CYS A 650 26.11 -18.06 -2.82
N SER A 651 26.15 -18.36 -4.13
CA SER A 651 27.29 -18.20 -5.05
C SER A 651 26.95 -18.35 -6.55
N SER A 652 25.68 -18.43 -6.96
CA SER A 652 25.25 -18.55 -8.36
C SER A 652 23.99 -17.72 -8.61
N ASN A 653 23.95 -17.00 -9.72
CA ASN A 653 22.79 -16.18 -10.11
C ASN A 653 21.77 -16.94 -10.98
N ASN A 654 22.04 -18.19 -11.38
CA ASN A 654 21.27 -18.93 -12.40
C ASN A 654 19.96 -19.59 -11.93
N ARG A 655 19.45 -19.27 -10.73
CA ARG A 655 18.19 -19.82 -10.20
C ARG A 655 17.02 -18.92 -10.58
N GLN A 656 15.91 -19.54 -10.99
CA GLN A 656 14.66 -18.87 -11.34
C GLN A 656 13.83 -18.58 -10.09
N GLY A 657 13.06 -17.50 -10.12
CA GLY A 657 12.18 -17.17 -9.02
C GLY A 657 11.57 -15.77 -9.09
N TYR A 658 10.77 -15.47 -8.08
CA TYR A 658 10.02 -14.22 -7.95
C TYR A 658 10.87 -13.14 -7.29
N GLN A 659 10.73 -11.91 -7.79
CA GLN A 659 11.27 -10.71 -7.15
C GLN A 659 10.10 -9.85 -6.68
N PHE A 660 9.94 -9.73 -5.36
CA PHE A 660 9.04 -8.77 -4.74
C PHE A 660 9.80 -7.47 -4.49
N VAL A 661 9.26 -6.36 -4.94
CA VAL A 661 9.84 -5.03 -4.79
C VAL A 661 8.92 -4.19 -3.94
N ALA A 662 9.41 -3.70 -2.80
CA ALA A 662 8.65 -2.83 -1.92
C ALA A 662 8.30 -1.53 -2.64
N GLN A 663 7.07 -1.07 -2.44
CA GLN A 663 6.53 0.17 -2.97
C GLN A 663 6.40 1.18 -1.85
N TRP A 664 6.75 2.43 -2.15
CA TRP A 664 6.84 3.49 -1.15
C TRP A 664 6.15 4.77 -1.61
N LYS A 665 5.61 5.50 -0.65
CA LYS A 665 5.17 6.88 -0.80
C LYS A 665 6.04 7.76 0.08
N LYS A 666 6.67 8.80 -0.50
CA LYS A 666 7.50 9.72 0.27
C LYS A 666 6.63 10.62 1.17
N ILE A 667 7.04 10.78 2.42
CA ILE A 667 6.41 11.64 3.42
C ILE A 667 7.46 12.56 4.05
N GLY A 668 7.25 13.87 3.98
CA GLY A 668 8.24 14.88 4.38
C GLY A 668 7.82 15.70 5.59
N SER A 669 8.79 16.15 6.40
CA SER A 669 8.58 17.25 7.35
C SER A 669 9.74 18.23 7.31
N ARG A 670 9.45 19.53 7.46
CA ARG A 670 10.45 20.61 7.44
C ARG A 670 10.23 21.59 8.57
N ASN A 671 11.32 22.05 9.18
CA ASN A 671 11.29 23.11 10.18
C ASN A 671 11.15 24.47 9.53
N VAL A 672 10.38 25.35 10.16
CA VAL A 672 10.18 26.74 9.77
C VAL A 672 10.57 27.65 10.93
N ILE A 673 11.29 28.74 10.64
CA ILE A 673 11.57 29.79 11.61
C ILE A 673 11.19 31.16 11.07
N VAL A 674 10.60 31.99 11.94
CA VAL A 674 10.29 33.39 11.68
C VAL A 674 11.18 34.26 12.56
N ASN A 675 12.01 35.10 11.95
CA ASN A 675 12.92 36.00 12.65
C ASN A 675 12.38 37.43 12.66
N HIS A 676 12.42 38.08 13.83
CA HIS A 676 11.96 39.46 14.01
C HIS A 676 13.17 40.37 14.28
N TYR A 677 13.48 41.26 13.34
CA TYR A 677 14.60 42.20 13.39
C TYR A 677 14.16 43.62 13.70
N LEU A 678 14.84 44.27 14.65
CA LEU A 678 14.64 45.68 14.99
C LEU A 678 15.72 46.53 14.31
N LYS A 679 15.32 47.54 13.54
CA LYS A 679 16.22 48.53 12.92
C LYS A 679 16.59 49.62 13.93
N ILE A 680 17.83 49.63 14.38
CA ILE A 680 18.36 50.68 15.25
C ILE A 680 18.44 52.01 14.45
N PRO A 681 18.27 53.18 15.09
CA PRO A 681 18.32 54.48 14.38
C PRO A 681 19.60 54.80 13.61
N ASP A 682 20.71 54.10 13.89
CA ASP A 682 21.99 54.20 13.18
C ASP A 682 22.01 53.39 11.86
N GLY A 683 20.95 52.62 11.58
CA GLY A 683 20.79 51.78 10.41
C GLY A 683 21.15 50.30 10.63
N ASN A 684 21.72 49.93 11.78
CA ASN A 684 22.03 48.54 12.09
C ASN A 684 20.78 47.75 12.50
N GLU A 685 20.81 46.43 12.32
CA GLU A 685 19.68 45.56 12.63
C GLU A 685 20.03 44.58 13.76
N LYS A 686 19.07 44.33 14.65
CA LYS A 686 19.23 43.40 15.76
C LYS A 686 18.12 42.36 15.74
N LEU A 687 18.48 41.08 15.68
CA LEU A 687 17.54 39.98 15.89
C LEU A 687 17.01 40.05 17.32
N LYS A 688 15.68 40.17 17.47
CA LYS A 688 15.03 40.31 18.77
C LYS A 688 14.30 39.05 19.22
N LYS A 689 13.68 38.34 18.28
CA LYS A 689 12.89 37.13 18.54
C LYS A 689 12.98 36.19 17.34
N THR A 690 12.98 34.89 17.62
CA THR A 690 12.76 33.83 16.65
C THR A 690 11.57 32.99 17.10
N THR A 691 10.68 32.67 16.17
CA THR A 691 9.52 31.80 16.40
C THR A 691 9.71 30.52 15.58
N GLU A 692 9.66 29.36 16.21
CA GLU A 692 9.86 28.05 15.58
C GLU A 692 8.52 27.37 15.26
N GLY A 693 8.49 26.60 14.16
CA GLY A 693 7.36 25.78 13.74
C GLY A 693 7.78 24.66 12.79
N SER A 694 6.82 23.85 12.34
CA SER A 694 7.07 22.76 11.40
C SER A 694 5.91 22.59 10.39
N ILE A 695 6.27 22.08 9.21
CA ILE A 695 5.35 21.71 8.13
C ILE A 695 5.50 20.21 7.88
N THR A 696 4.38 19.51 7.72
CA THR A 696 4.33 18.10 7.31
C THR A 696 3.57 17.99 6.01
N PHE A 697 4.11 17.22 5.06
CA PHE A 697 3.53 17.01 3.73
C PHE A 697 2.84 15.65 3.66
N ALA A 698 1.69 15.61 3.00
CA ALA A 698 0.92 14.41 2.73
C ALA A 698 1.36 13.69 1.44
N GLU A 699 1.98 14.41 0.50
CA GLU A 699 2.41 13.85 -0.80
C GLU A 699 3.80 14.31 -1.23
N ASP A 700 4.43 13.52 -2.12
CA ASP A 700 5.69 13.88 -2.75
C ASP A 700 5.49 15.04 -3.74
N ASN A 701 6.40 16.01 -3.73
CA ASN A 701 6.28 17.28 -4.47
C ASN A 701 5.04 18.12 -4.12
N GLU A 702 4.36 17.85 -3.00
CA GLU A 702 3.30 18.74 -2.49
C GLU A 702 3.89 20.12 -2.21
N THR A 703 3.18 21.17 -2.63
CA THR A 703 3.57 22.56 -2.38
C THR A 703 2.57 23.22 -1.45
N VAL A 704 3.07 23.81 -0.37
CA VAL A 704 2.28 24.55 0.62
C VAL A 704 2.85 25.95 0.81
N THR A 705 2.02 26.90 1.24
CA THR A 705 2.44 28.29 1.49
C THR A 705 2.63 28.51 2.98
N ALA A 706 3.85 28.82 3.40
CA ALA A 706 4.16 29.27 4.76
C ALA A 706 3.85 30.78 4.89
N ILE A 707 3.04 31.15 5.88
CA ILE A 707 2.65 32.54 6.14
C ILE A 707 3.30 33.01 7.44
N SER A 708 3.97 34.16 7.42
CA SER A 708 4.48 34.81 8.63
C SER A 708 3.56 35.97 9.02
N ILE A 709 3.25 36.04 10.32
CA ILE A 709 2.39 37.07 10.89
C ILE A 709 3.24 38.02 11.73
N PRO A 710 3.28 39.33 11.42
CA PRO A 710 3.96 40.30 12.25
C PRO A 710 3.36 40.36 13.65
N GLU A 711 4.22 40.53 14.65
CA GLU A 711 3.81 40.84 16.02
C GLU A 711 2.90 42.08 16.09
N ASN A 712 1.95 42.05 17.03
CA ASN A 712 1.03 43.15 17.29
C ASN A 712 1.75 44.46 17.64
N ASP A 713 1.14 45.59 17.26
CA ASP A 713 1.65 46.93 17.54
C ASP A 713 1.82 47.15 19.06
N GLY A 714 3.08 47.34 19.47
CA GLY A 714 3.49 47.57 20.87
C GLY A 714 4.20 46.37 21.51
N THR A 715 4.25 45.19 20.87
CA THR A 715 5.03 44.04 21.34
C THR A 715 6.52 44.36 21.48
N PHE A 716 7.06 45.16 20.55
CA PHE A 716 8.42 45.68 20.62
C PHE A 716 8.37 47.18 20.98
N PRO A 717 8.62 47.56 22.24
CA PRO A 717 8.52 48.96 22.67
C PRO A 717 9.44 49.88 21.86
N GLY A 718 8.87 50.94 21.29
CA GLY A 718 9.61 51.91 20.46
C GLY A 718 9.76 51.49 18.98
N TYR A 719 9.15 50.38 18.57
CA TYR A 719 9.23 49.87 17.20
C TYR A 719 7.84 49.54 16.64
N VAL A 720 7.69 49.73 15.34
CA VAL A 720 6.48 49.37 14.57
C VAL A 720 6.88 48.52 13.37
N PHE A 721 5.99 47.62 12.94
CA PHE A 721 6.27 46.78 11.78
C PHE A 721 6.47 47.64 10.53
N ASP A 722 7.60 47.45 9.84
CA ASP A 722 7.94 48.26 8.68
C ASP A 722 7.28 47.69 7.43
N LYS A 723 5.99 47.97 7.25
CA LYS A 723 5.20 47.49 6.10
C LYS A 723 5.81 47.83 4.73
N ASP A 724 6.66 48.85 4.68
CA ASP A 724 7.30 49.33 3.45
C ASP A 724 8.65 48.62 3.18
N ASP A 725 9.14 47.79 4.10
CA ASP A 725 10.38 47.03 3.89
C ASP A 725 10.13 45.84 2.96
N THR A 726 10.71 45.90 1.76
CA THR A 726 10.57 44.87 0.73
C THR A 726 11.24 43.54 1.09
N ARG A 727 12.03 43.49 2.16
CA ARG A 727 12.67 42.26 2.66
C ARG A 727 11.76 41.46 3.59
N ASN A 728 10.59 41.98 3.97
CA ASN A 728 9.63 41.23 4.77
C ASN A 728 9.10 40.03 3.97
N GLU A 729 9.37 38.82 4.47
CA GLU A 729 8.87 37.58 3.89
C GLU A 729 7.55 37.19 4.57
N LEU A 730 6.41 37.70 4.08
CA LEU A 730 5.09 37.39 4.62
C LEU A 730 4.53 36.04 4.13
N GLU A 731 4.93 35.63 2.92
CA GLU A 731 4.50 34.39 2.29
C GLU A 731 5.70 33.73 1.62
N LYS A 732 5.79 32.41 1.70
CA LYS A 732 6.84 31.62 1.05
C LYS A 732 6.28 30.27 0.63
N GLU A 733 6.37 29.95 -0.66
CA GLU A 733 6.04 28.61 -1.14
C GLU A 733 7.14 27.63 -0.71
N VAL A 734 6.69 26.47 -0.25
CA VAL A 734 7.55 25.40 0.24
C VAL A 734 7.06 24.10 -0.40
N THR A 735 7.97 23.45 -1.13
CA THR A 735 7.70 22.15 -1.74
C THR A 735 8.34 21.05 -0.89
N ASN A 736 7.68 19.89 -0.84
CA ASN A 736 8.28 18.64 -0.38
C ASN A 736 9.32 18.15 -1.40
N ASP A 737 10.45 18.83 -1.44
CA ASP A 737 11.64 18.43 -2.18
C ASP A 737 12.65 17.77 -1.23
N ASP A 738 13.68 17.13 -1.76
CA ASP A 738 14.72 16.42 -0.98
C ASP A 738 15.53 17.33 -0.02
N SER A 739 15.16 18.60 0.11
CA SER A 739 15.86 19.59 0.92
C SER A 739 15.52 19.45 2.39
N THR A 740 16.56 19.27 3.20
CA THR A 740 16.49 19.27 4.67
C THR A 740 16.68 20.65 5.27
N GLU A 741 16.82 21.69 4.45
CA GLU A 741 17.08 23.05 4.93
C GLU A 741 15.86 23.61 5.68
N THR A 742 16.14 24.27 6.80
CA THR A 742 15.13 25.02 7.57
C THR A 742 14.64 26.22 6.78
N ILE A 743 13.32 26.34 6.64
CA ILE A 743 12.69 27.45 5.96
C ILE A 743 12.77 28.68 6.86
N LYS A 744 13.30 29.78 6.34
CA LYS A 744 13.45 31.04 7.09
C LYS A 744 12.57 32.12 6.47
N LEU A 745 11.83 32.82 7.32
CA LEU A 745 11.09 34.04 6.98
C LEU A 745 11.57 35.17 7.90
N ASN A 746 11.93 36.33 7.35
CA ASN A 746 12.42 37.47 8.12
C ASN A 746 11.44 38.65 8.09
N LEU A 747 11.16 39.23 9.26
CA LEU A 747 10.29 40.38 9.45
C LEU A 747 11.05 41.53 10.13
N TYR A 748 10.86 42.75 9.63
CA TYR A 748 11.61 43.93 10.01
C TYR A 748 10.71 45.01 10.62
N TYR A 749 11.23 45.63 11.68
CA TYR A 749 10.54 46.68 12.42
C TYR A 749 11.39 47.95 12.42
N LYS A 750 10.75 49.09 12.17
CA LYS A 750 11.39 50.41 12.16
C LYS A 750 11.21 51.10 13.52
N PRO A 751 12.16 51.93 13.94
CA PRO A 751 12.01 52.69 15.17
C PRO A 751 10.93 53.75 14.96
N THR A 752 10.19 54.06 16.01
CA THR A 752 9.31 55.21 16.01
C THR A 752 10.12 56.51 16.06
N THR A 753 9.54 57.64 15.62
CA THR A 753 10.20 58.94 15.54
C THR A 753 9.23 60.07 15.92
N LEU A 754 9.59 60.85 16.94
CA LEU A 754 8.98 62.14 17.28
C LEU A 754 9.92 63.28 16.86
N THR A 755 9.51 64.07 15.88
CA THR A 755 10.22 65.27 15.43
C THR A 755 9.71 66.49 16.20
N ILE A 756 10.59 67.24 16.85
CA ILE A 756 10.23 68.49 17.53
C ILE A 756 11.01 69.63 16.86
N LYS A 757 10.30 70.63 16.37
CA LYS A 757 10.85 71.77 15.61
C LYS A 757 10.64 73.07 16.38
N LYS A 758 11.58 74.01 16.21
CA LYS A 758 11.47 75.36 16.75
C LYS A 758 11.53 76.40 15.64
N SER A 759 10.50 77.23 15.56
CA SER A 759 10.41 78.37 14.65
C SER A 759 10.24 79.68 15.45
N VAL A 760 10.83 80.78 14.95
CA VAL A 760 10.69 82.11 15.56
C VAL A 760 10.28 83.13 14.48
N GLU A 761 9.17 83.81 14.71
CA GLU A 761 8.54 84.77 13.78
C GLU A 761 8.63 86.20 14.34
N GLY A 762 8.71 87.22 13.47
CA GLY A 762 8.76 88.64 13.86
C GLY A 762 10.18 89.18 14.04
N TYR A 763 10.33 90.33 14.73
CA TYR A 763 11.64 90.95 14.96
C TYR A 763 12.40 90.24 16.08
N ILE A 764 13.60 89.74 15.78
CA ILE A 764 14.39 88.88 16.66
C ILE A 764 15.51 89.70 17.30
N LEU A 765 15.49 89.84 18.63
CA LEU A 765 16.53 90.54 19.38
C LEU A 765 17.84 89.74 19.51
N ASP A 766 17.72 88.42 19.59
CA ASP A 766 18.84 87.49 19.77
C ASP A 766 18.63 86.28 18.87
N GLU A 767 19.35 86.26 17.74
CA GLU A 767 19.29 85.16 16.76
C GLU A 767 19.85 83.84 17.31
N ASN A 768 20.64 83.88 18.39
CA ASN A 768 21.25 82.70 19.01
C ASN A 768 20.48 82.22 20.24
N LYS A 769 19.30 82.79 20.53
CA LYS A 769 18.50 82.42 21.69
C LYS A 769 18.13 80.93 21.63
N SER A 770 18.49 80.22 22.71
CA SER A 770 18.14 78.82 22.92
C SER A 770 16.86 78.73 23.74
N TYR A 771 15.91 77.92 23.29
CA TYR A 771 14.62 77.69 23.96
C TYR A 771 14.64 76.31 24.60
N ASN A 772 14.33 76.24 25.90
CA ASN A 772 14.38 74.99 26.67
C ASN A 772 13.04 74.27 26.65
N PHE A 773 13.06 72.98 26.39
CA PHE A 773 11.90 72.10 26.34
C PHE A 773 12.02 70.99 27.37
N ILE A 774 10.86 70.60 27.91
CA ILE A 774 10.70 69.43 28.77
C ILE A 774 9.72 68.50 28.07
N ILE A 775 10.11 67.25 27.84
CA ILE A 775 9.22 66.18 27.41
C ILE A 775 8.97 65.25 28.59
N LYS A 776 7.69 64.97 28.87
CA LYS A 776 7.25 63.99 29.87
C LYS A 776 6.46 62.88 29.17
N ALA A 777 6.85 61.63 29.41
CA ALA A 777 6.15 60.46 28.89
C ALA A 777 5.24 59.86 29.97
N THR A 778 4.00 59.56 29.61
CA THR A 778 3.01 58.96 30.51
C THR A 778 2.51 57.66 29.88
N PRO A 779 2.74 56.49 30.51
CA PRO A 779 2.23 55.24 30.00
C PRO A 779 0.69 55.18 30.10
N PRO A 780 0.02 54.39 29.25
CA PRO A 780 -1.41 54.11 29.38
C PRO A 780 -1.71 53.34 30.68
N SER A 781 -2.99 53.32 31.11
CA SER A 781 -3.42 52.81 32.43
C SER A 781 -2.97 51.37 32.73
N ASN A 782 -2.91 50.53 31.70
CA ASN A 782 -2.47 49.14 31.73
C ASN A 782 -0.94 48.98 31.88
N ASP A 783 -0.17 50.05 31.70
CA ASP A 783 1.29 50.11 31.78
C ASP A 783 1.78 51.10 32.86
N SER A 784 0.93 51.46 33.82
CA SER A 784 1.14 52.54 34.81
C SER A 784 2.39 52.42 35.69
N GLY A 785 3.06 51.27 35.72
CA GLY A 785 4.35 51.04 36.40
C GLY A 785 5.59 51.08 35.50
N LYS A 786 5.46 51.25 34.17
CA LYS A 786 6.59 51.24 33.25
C LYS A 786 7.31 52.60 33.22
N SER A 787 8.64 52.55 33.16
CA SER A 787 9.51 53.72 33.10
C SER A 787 10.40 53.68 31.85
N LEU A 788 10.70 54.85 31.30
CA LEU A 788 11.67 55.08 30.23
C LEU A 788 13.08 55.34 30.77
N ASP A 789 13.30 55.27 32.09
CA ASP A 789 14.60 55.62 32.69
C ASP A 789 15.77 54.75 32.20
N SER A 790 15.47 53.51 31.76
CA SER A 790 16.43 52.58 31.16
C SER A 790 16.16 52.28 29.68
N ALA A 791 15.26 53.02 29.04
CA ALA A 791 14.93 52.82 27.62
C ALA A 791 16.03 53.40 26.72
N ASP A 792 16.39 52.65 25.69
CA ASP A 792 17.29 53.11 24.64
C ASP A 792 16.55 54.05 23.67
N ILE A 793 16.45 55.33 24.06
CA ILE A 793 15.85 56.40 23.25
C ILE A 793 16.98 57.23 22.64
N TYR A 794 16.85 57.56 21.36
CA TYR A 794 17.91 58.21 20.59
C TYR A 794 17.49 59.60 20.11
N ILE A 795 18.40 60.56 20.20
CA ILE A 795 18.38 61.82 19.49
C ILE A 795 19.13 61.61 18.17
N GLY A 796 18.44 61.74 17.04
CA GLY A 796 19.06 61.50 15.74
C GLY A 796 19.47 60.02 15.58
N GLN A 797 20.66 59.76 15.05
CA GLN A 797 21.08 58.40 14.65
C GLN A 797 21.69 57.58 15.79
N ASP A 798 22.50 58.19 16.67
CA ASP A 798 23.34 57.44 17.62
C ASP A 798 23.38 58.02 19.04
N LYS A 799 22.95 59.28 19.23
CA LYS A 799 23.06 59.95 20.52
C LYS A 799 21.92 59.56 21.46
N LYS A 800 22.19 58.79 22.51
CA LYS A 800 21.17 58.44 23.51
C LYS A 800 20.73 59.64 24.35
N ILE A 801 19.44 59.69 24.69
CA ILE A 801 18.86 60.62 25.67
C ILE A 801 18.34 59.81 26.86
N THR A 802 18.72 60.21 28.06
CA THR A 802 18.25 59.58 29.30
C THR A 802 16.97 60.27 29.75
N PHE A 803 15.93 59.49 30.00
CA PHE A 803 14.76 59.95 30.73
C PHE A 803 15.01 59.73 32.23
N THR A 804 14.57 60.66 33.08
CA THR A 804 14.62 60.50 34.53
C THR A 804 13.25 60.86 35.07
N ASN A 805 12.61 59.92 35.78
CA ASN A 805 11.20 60.01 36.15
C ASN A 805 10.31 60.26 34.92
N ASN A 806 10.57 59.52 33.83
CA ASN A 806 9.90 59.68 32.54
C ASN A 806 9.96 61.10 31.95
N GLN A 807 10.97 61.89 32.30
CA GLN A 807 11.18 63.23 31.78
C GLN A 807 12.56 63.40 31.16
N ALA A 808 12.63 64.16 30.08
CA ALA A 808 13.90 64.59 29.50
C ALA A 808 13.83 66.06 29.12
N THR A 809 14.97 66.73 29.11
CA THR A 809 15.08 68.13 28.71
C THR A 809 16.05 68.28 27.55
N PHE A 810 15.75 69.23 26.67
CA PHE A 810 16.60 69.58 25.54
C PHE A 810 16.36 71.04 25.18
N ALA A 811 17.23 71.61 24.35
CA ALA A 811 17.08 72.97 23.89
C ALA A 811 17.18 73.04 22.38
N LEU A 812 16.40 73.93 21.76
CA LEU A 812 16.40 74.20 20.34
C LEU A 812 16.57 75.70 20.10
N LYS A 813 17.37 76.07 19.10
CA LYS A 813 17.43 77.43 18.56
C LYS A 813 16.38 77.62 17.46
N LYS A 814 16.30 78.84 16.94
CA LYS A 814 15.48 79.13 15.76
C LYS A 814 15.87 78.20 14.60
N ASP A 815 14.84 77.65 13.96
CA ASP A 815 14.89 76.75 12.80
C ASP A 815 15.61 75.40 13.06
N GLU A 816 15.88 75.08 14.33
CA GLU A 816 16.40 73.76 14.72
C GLU A 816 15.28 72.73 14.92
N SER A 817 15.62 71.47 14.69
CA SER A 817 14.74 70.34 14.95
C SER A 817 15.49 69.17 15.55
N ILE A 818 14.81 68.38 16.37
CA ILE A 818 15.33 67.15 16.98
C ILE A 818 14.39 65.99 16.68
N ASN A 819 14.98 64.83 16.39
CA ASN A 819 14.26 63.57 16.21
C ASN A 819 14.52 62.68 17.41
N LEU A 820 13.48 62.40 18.18
CA LEU A 820 13.50 61.42 19.27
C LEU A 820 13.00 60.08 18.73
N ASN A 821 13.89 59.10 18.65
CA ASN A 821 13.63 57.78 18.12
C ASN A 821 13.43 56.72 19.22
N CYS A 822 12.67 55.67 18.91
CA CYS A 822 12.36 54.54 19.80
C CYS A 822 11.45 54.90 21.00
N LEU A 823 10.56 55.87 20.82
CA LEU A 823 9.52 56.20 21.78
C LEU A 823 8.34 55.21 21.71
N PRO A 824 7.89 54.60 22.82
CA PRO A 824 6.76 53.69 22.79
C PRO A 824 5.47 54.28 22.19
N ILE A 825 4.83 53.53 21.30
CA ILE A 825 3.49 53.89 20.82
C ILE A 825 2.45 53.80 21.94
N LYS A 826 1.30 54.47 21.79
CA LYS A 826 0.20 54.52 22.77
C LYS A 826 0.52 55.23 24.10
N TRP A 827 1.76 55.69 24.30
CA TRP A 827 2.12 56.56 25.42
C TRP A 827 1.76 58.02 25.11
N THR A 828 1.40 58.77 26.14
CA THR A 828 1.13 60.20 26.04
C THR A 828 2.41 60.99 26.32
N TYR A 829 2.83 61.82 25.37
CA TYR A 829 3.98 62.71 25.46
C TYR A 829 3.51 64.15 25.65
N THR A 830 3.78 64.71 26.83
CA THR A 830 3.56 66.12 27.15
C THR A 830 4.85 66.88 26.90
N ILE A 831 4.85 67.80 25.93
CA ILE A 831 6.01 68.64 25.61
C ILE A 831 5.70 70.06 26.03
N THR A 832 6.57 70.65 26.84
CA THR A 832 6.41 72.02 27.35
C THR A 832 7.65 72.86 27.02
N GLU A 833 7.43 74.01 26.38
CA GLU A 833 8.44 75.05 26.24
C GLU A 833 8.50 75.89 27.53
N SER A 834 9.69 76.01 28.11
CA SER A 834 9.95 76.94 29.20
C SER A 834 9.69 78.37 28.74
N ASP A 835 9.16 79.23 29.63
CA ASP A 835 8.73 80.57 29.24
C ASP A 835 9.81 81.34 28.46
N PRO A 836 9.59 81.68 27.17
CA PRO A 836 10.58 82.40 26.38
C PRO A 836 10.69 83.88 26.75
N GLY A 837 9.87 84.37 27.69
CA GLY A 837 9.84 85.75 28.18
C GLY A 837 8.71 86.59 27.58
N SER A 838 8.42 87.74 28.19
CA SER A 838 7.29 88.64 27.86
C SER A 838 7.26 89.17 26.42
N ASN A 839 8.36 89.00 25.69
CA ASN A 839 8.55 89.51 24.33
C ASN A 839 8.06 88.53 23.24
N PHE A 840 7.50 87.39 23.62
CA PHE A 840 7.02 86.37 22.69
C PHE A 840 5.62 85.87 23.05
N LYS A 841 4.80 85.63 22.03
CA LYS A 841 3.63 84.73 22.12
C LYS A 841 4.01 83.36 21.60
N VAL A 842 3.62 82.31 22.31
CA VAL A 842 3.99 80.92 22.00
C VAL A 842 2.80 80.19 21.40
N TYR A 843 3.06 79.52 20.28
CA TYR A 843 2.12 78.66 19.60
C TYR A 843 2.74 77.30 19.33
N TYR A 844 1.92 76.31 19.02
CA TYR A 844 2.37 75.02 18.52
C TYR A 844 1.52 74.52 17.35
N LYS A 845 2.09 73.59 16.57
CA LYS A 845 1.39 72.75 15.59
C LYS A 845 1.75 71.29 15.83
N LEU A 846 0.76 70.41 15.71
CA LEU A 846 0.93 68.96 15.73
C LEU A 846 0.65 68.43 14.32
N ASN A 847 1.57 67.69 13.71
CA ASN A 847 1.43 67.06 12.38
C ASN A 847 0.88 68.00 11.28
N ASP A 848 1.37 69.24 11.20
CA ASP A 848 0.94 70.28 10.25
C ASP A 848 -0.54 70.72 10.36
N ILE A 849 -1.19 70.45 11.50
CA ILE A 849 -2.53 70.97 11.84
C ILE A 849 -2.47 72.48 12.16
N SER A 850 -3.63 73.14 12.25
CA SER A 850 -3.80 74.57 12.59
C SER A 850 -3.04 75.01 13.85
N LYS A 851 -2.45 76.21 13.77
CA LYS A 851 -1.68 76.88 14.84
C LYS A 851 -2.55 77.11 16.10
N SER A 852 -2.12 76.56 17.24
CA SER A 852 -2.79 76.71 18.54
C SER A 852 -1.93 77.54 19.50
N GLU A 853 -2.53 78.44 20.27
CA GLU A 853 -1.81 79.24 21.29
C GLU A 853 -1.58 78.40 22.55
N GLY A 854 -0.34 78.36 23.05
CA GLY A 854 0.01 77.58 24.24
C GLY A 854 1.50 77.19 24.29
N LYS A 855 1.98 76.95 25.52
CA LYS A 855 3.36 76.53 25.80
C LYS A 855 3.51 75.01 25.99
N THR A 856 2.39 74.29 26.06
CA THR A 856 2.34 72.84 26.32
C THR A 856 1.44 72.17 25.29
N VAL A 857 1.87 70.99 24.82
CA VAL A 857 1.10 70.11 23.94
C VAL A 857 1.18 68.68 24.44
N ASP A 858 0.04 68.00 24.45
CA ASP A 858 -0.06 66.57 24.68
C ASP A 858 -0.26 65.86 23.35
N CYS A 859 0.49 64.78 23.13
CA CYS A 859 0.41 64.01 21.90
C CYS A 859 0.62 62.53 22.17
N ILE A 860 -0.09 61.67 21.43
CA ILE A 860 0.01 60.21 21.54
C ILE A 860 0.60 59.70 20.24
N MET A 861 1.66 58.90 20.36
CA MET A 861 2.29 58.31 19.19
C MET A 861 1.42 57.18 18.63
N ASP A 862 0.97 57.35 17.39
CA ASP A 862 0.09 56.41 16.69
C ASP A 862 0.85 55.20 16.12
N ASN A 863 0.11 54.27 15.51
CA ASN A 863 0.68 53.04 14.94
C ASN A 863 1.52 53.27 13.67
N THR A 864 1.56 54.49 13.12
CA THR A 864 2.51 54.83 12.05
C THR A 864 3.93 55.00 12.57
N GLY A 865 4.06 55.24 13.89
CA GLY A 865 5.32 55.46 14.56
C GLY A 865 5.99 56.78 14.18
N LYS A 866 5.29 57.74 13.56
CA LYS A 866 5.85 59.04 13.17
C LYS A 866 4.98 60.19 13.64
N MET A 867 5.59 61.19 14.25
CA MET A 867 4.89 62.39 14.72
C MET A 867 5.78 63.62 14.64
N THR A 868 5.20 64.79 14.37
CA THR A 868 5.90 66.08 14.31
C THR A 868 5.19 67.11 15.16
N VAL A 869 5.95 67.84 15.97
CA VAL A 869 5.49 68.98 16.77
C VAL A 869 6.35 70.20 16.43
N GLU A 870 5.74 71.30 16.03
CA GLU A 870 6.43 72.57 15.78
C GLU A 870 6.02 73.59 16.83
N PHE A 871 6.97 74.14 17.59
CA PHE A 871 6.76 75.27 18.48
C PHE A 871 7.16 76.58 17.79
N ILE A 872 6.28 77.58 17.82
CA ILE A 872 6.41 78.85 17.09
C ILE A 872 6.37 80.00 18.09
N ASN A 873 7.47 80.72 18.24
CA ASN A 873 7.51 81.95 19.04
C ASN A 873 7.37 83.17 18.15
N THR A 874 6.27 83.89 18.27
CA THR A 874 6.05 85.15 17.55
C THR A 874 6.44 86.33 18.44
N SER A 875 7.42 87.12 18.01
CA SER A 875 7.90 88.31 18.71
C SER A 875 6.82 89.39 18.80
N THR A 876 6.70 90.03 19.96
CA THR A 876 5.79 91.17 20.19
C THR A 876 6.47 92.53 20.03
N ILE A 877 7.76 92.54 19.68
CA ILE A 877 8.59 93.74 19.54
C ILE A 877 8.60 94.21 18.08
N ALA A 878 8.45 95.52 17.87
CA ALA A 878 8.59 96.13 16.55
C ALA A 878 10.08 96.35 16.19
N PRO A 879 10.49 96.20 14.91
CA PRO A 879 11.85 96.49 14.47
C PRO A 879 12.23 97.96 14.74
N PRO A 880 13.50 98.28 15.04
CA PRO A 880 13.94 99.65 15.29
C PRO A 880 13.80 100.49 14.02
N GLU A 881 13.10 101.62 14.12
CA GLU A 881 13.00 102.61 13.05
C GLU A 881 14.38 103.26 12.85
N THR A 882 15.08 102.86 11.79
CA THR A 882 16.29 103.53 11.30
C THR A 882 15.85 104.62 10.33
N GLY A 883 16.08 105.88 10.69
CA GLY A 883 15.90 106.99 9.76
C GLY A 883 17.00 106.99 8.70
N ILE A 884 16.61 107.09 7.41
CA ILE A 884 17.19 108.00 6.40
C ILE A 884 16.26 108.09 5.17
N SER A 885 16.14 109.34 4.72
CA SER A 885 15.64 110.00 3.51
C SER A 885 14.84 109.26 2.40
N SER A 886 13.81 109.98 1.97
CA SER A 886 12.79 109.72 0.97
C SER A 886 13.24 109.73 -0.50
N ASN A 887 14.26 108.97 -0.92
CA ASN A 887 14.62 108.87 -2.35
C ASN A 887 14.84 107.44 -2.92
N GLU A 888 14.46 106.38 -2.21
CA GLU A 888 14.56 105.00 -2.74
C GLU A 888 13.20 104.30 -2.97
N LYS A 889 12.07 105.01 -2.81
CA LYS A 889 10.74 104.46 -3.14
C LYS A 889 10.44 104.40 -4.64
N GLU A 890 11.21 105.07 -5.49
CA GLU A 890 11.03 105.03 -6.95
C GLU A 890 11.76 103.84 -7.62
N TYR A 891 12.77 103.24 -6.97
CA TYR A 891 13.48 102.08 -7.53
C TYR A 891 12.81 100.73 -7.24
N LEU A 892 12.10 100.59 -6.12
CA LEU A 892 11.37 99.35 -5.80
C LEU A 892 10.11 99.15 -6.67
N ALA A 893 9.46 100.24 -7.07
CA ALA A 893 8.33 100.19 -8.01
C ALA A 893 8.77 99.80 -9.43
N MET A 894 9.96 100.23 -9.89
CA MET A 894 10.52 99.81 -11.17
C MET A 894 10.99 98.34 -11.17
N MET A 895 11.48 97.82 -10.05
CA MET A 895 11.91 96.41 -9.95
C MET A 895 10.73 95.43 -9.97
N ILE A 896 9.59 95.81 -9.38
CA ILE A 896 8.36 94.98 -9.37
C ILE A 896 7.70 94.97 -10.76
N VAL A 897 7.73 96.07 -11.52
CA VAL A 897 7.24 96.09 -12.91
C VAL A 897 8.14 95.27 -13.84
N GLY A 898 9.47 95.29 -13.63
CA GLY A 898 10.42 94.45 -14.37
C GLY A 898 10.24 92.94 -14.11
N LEU A 899 9.98 92.54 -12.87
CA LEU A 899 9.71 91.14 -12.51
C LEU A 899 8.37 90.63 -13.07
N VAL A 900 7.33 91.45 -13.07
CA VAL A 900 6.02 91.07 -13.65
C VAL A 900 6.12 90.91 -15.17
N LEU A 901 6.91 91.73 -15.87
CA LEU A 901 7.17 91.57 -17.31
C LEU A 901 8.00 90.30 -17.62
N CYS A 902 8.94 89.92 -16.75
CA CYS A 902 9.67 88.65 -16.86
C CYS A 902 8.77 87.42 -16.64
N PHE A 903 7.82 87.47 -15.72
CA PHE A 903 6.83 86.40 -15.52
C PHE A 903 5.85 86.29 -16.71
N VAL A 904 5.48 87.40 -17.34
CA VAL A 904 4.64 87.40 -18.56
C VAL A 904 5.41 86.84 -19.76
N MET A 905 6.71 87.13 -19.93
CA MET A 905 7.53 86.47 -20.97
C MET A 905 7.74 84.97 -20.73
N LEU A 906 7.91 84.52 -19.48
CA LEU A 906 8.01 83.09 -19.14
C LEU A 906 6.69 82.34 -19.38
N PHE A 907 5.55 82.98 -19.15
CA PHE A 907 4.23 82.39 -19.47
C PHE A 907 3.95 82.34 -20.97
N TYR A 908 4.53 83.27 -21.76
CA TYR A 908 4.42 83.28 -23.22
C TYR A 908 5.38 82.27 -23.88
N LEU A 909 6.60 82.11 -23.36
CA LEU A 909 7.58 81.10 -23.83
C LEU A 909 7.19 79.66 -23.48
N LYS A 910 6.41 79.44 -22.41
CA LYS A 910 5.84 78.12 -22.11
C LYS A 910 4.65 77.74 -23.02
N ASN A 911 4.10 78.70 -23.78
CA ASN A 911 2.92 78.51 -24.64
C ASN A 911 3.19 78.62 -26.17
N VAL A 912 4.45 78.82 -26.60
CA VAL A 912 4.86 78.73 -28.02
C VAL A 912 5.95 77.66 -28.21
N LYS A 913 5.62 76.43 -27.85
CA LYS A 913 5.87 75.23 -28.67
C LYS A 913 4.75 74.23 -28.35
N ARG A 914 3.71 74.39 -29.16
CA ARG A 914 2.48 73.59 -29.29
C ARG A 914 2.77 72.12 -29.59
N LYS A 915 1.71 71.31 -29.44
CA LYS A 915 1.58 69.93 -29.95
C LYS A 915 2.51 68.96 -29.22
N LYS A 916 2.05 68.58 -28.02
CA LYS A 916 2.68 67.61 -27.13
C LYS A 916 2.28 66.20 -27.57
N MET A 917 3.29 65.44 -27.96
CA MET A 917 3.30 64.01 -28.22
C MET A 917 4.15 63.36 -27.13
#